data_AF-A0A285ZRY9-F1
#
_entry.id   AF-A0A285ZRY9-F1
#
_cell.length_a   1.000
_cell.length_b   1.000
_cell.length_c   1.000
_cell.angle_alpha   90.00
_cell.angle_beta   90.00
_cell.angle_gamma   90.00
#
_symmetry.space_group_name_H-M   'P 1'
#
loop_
_entity.id
_entity.type
_entity.pdbx_description
1 polymer ?
#
loop_
_entity_poly.entity_id
_entity_poly.type
_entity_poly.pdbx_seq_one_letter_code
_entity_poly.pdbx_strand_id
1 'polypeptide(L)'
;MLKNFLNISACVSACAFAFGFVACSDDNTAGVTEDGNPIAHGESSSSVVNGSSAVESSSSVVGGSSAVESSSAVQSSSSVVAVPKFDVWNGKTDYKINTGNENTGYWFSFSDDYSRITWPVPMGNDYSEDVFDPVIDYCEGVCGSAELQSLGSKPWVALGFTLAEENSTVDISAWGGICVTYASEYPVSVYLNVNVGGLDTIDYVYPGIAYPGITLPKTLTNTPTLMNMLGSDEAITRCAKWSDFKVSSWAEYNKAKLSKIYSGEEAAKEVKAINFVFMSNSDGSGEFNIFGISTYDENLPQWNRDDGTNEPDLGLVTTNDDSLTCLWKGLNRSGIVNTGYNDLDEYAGMLYDFDVSPEGAYTRIEFPAYREMEYEPYMYEPIIVECKGFCGTMEFTLEKADYAASAVAFNIAEDTLTSCEGNTCYGEAKFADIKDWGGICITYYSEKDAYLNVVVKDVPYENSPKASLPASGGLIEKCVAWDDFQPSVPNLGTAVSTVLFVVKSYENGDRNQFNIAGIGKYSANGACSIPKTSYTPISSSSRTPRSSSSSKVYKDECSFKNLSPVWYGPDGYLSVKTGYSTVTSDGGHWYAFKDNDEVNETYPVQVNSELGQDSLQPVLNRCQGLCVTHKGAGNAGFGFNIADKDENGKLQAKDLKYWGGMCIVYASENDLHIAINDAEQNDFANVSKLPGVTLPQTDGYAKIECKSWNEFVDSETRVPIDPSKISSILFYDYAKNNAGSSFNILGIAPYQELDGTSYLKCQEPAVL
;
A
#
# COMPACT_ATOMS: atom_id res chain seq x y z
N MET A 1 48.17 -49.28 3.18
CA MET A 1 48.84 -49.60 4.47
C MET A 1 47.93 -49.18 5.61
N LEU A 2 48.19 -49.68 6.83
CA LEU A 2 47.61 -49.37 8.15
C LEU A 2 46.44 -48.35 8.21
N LYS A 3 45.24 -48.75 8.67
CA LYS A 3 44.84 -49.05 10.08
C LYS A 3 44.74 -47.79 10.97
N ASN A 4 43.66 -47.71 11.78
CA ASN A 4 43.86 -47.36 13.20
C ASN A 4 42.74 -46.67 14.03
N PHE A 5 41.59 -47.33 14.31
CA PHE A 5 40.87 -47.26 15.63
C PHE A 5 40.28 -45.91 16.12
N LEU A 6 39.40 -45.77 17.15
CA LEU A 6 38.38 -46.54 17.93
C LEU A 6 37.52 -45.44 18.64
N ASN A 7 36.17 -45.42 18.73
CA ASN A 7 35.15 -46.35 19.30
C ASN A 7 34.75 -46.02 20.77
N ILE A 8 33.55 -46.49 21.22
CA ILE A 8 32.99 -46.50 22.61
C ILE A 8 32.29 -45.18 23.06
N SER A 9 31.11 -45.12 23.71
CA SER A 9 30.14 -46.14 24.21
C SER A 9 28.68 -45.65 24.13
N ALA A 10 27.72 -46.60 24.19
CA ALA A 10 26.33 -46.34 24.58
C ALA A 10 26.10 -46.53 26.10
N CYS A 11 25.00 -45.99 26.64
CA CYS A 11 24.34 -46.51 27.86
C CYS A 11 22.84 -46.18 27.94
N VAL A 12 22.06 -47.24 27.72
CA VAL A 12 20.72 -47.59 28.24
C VAL A 12 20.24 -46.85 29.50
N SER A 13 18.97 -46.43 29.50
CA SER A 13 18.04 -46.75 30.61
C SER A 13 16.60 -46.82 30.11
N ALA A 14 15.86 -47.82 30.58
CA ALA A 14 14.45 -48.06 30.23
C ALA A 14 13.54 -47.84 31.43
N CYS A 15 12.27 -47.52 31.18
CA CYS A 15 11.17 -47.88 32.08
C CYS A 15 9.90 -48.09 31.23
N ALA A 16 9.24 -49.22 31.45
CA ALA A 16 7.99 -49.58 30.80
C ALA A 16 7.01 -50.12 31.86
N PHE A 17 5.80 -49.57 31.89
CA PHE A 17 4.60 -50.15 32.50
C PHE A 17 3.38 -49.42 31.90
N ALA A 18 2.20 -50.01 31.73
CA ALA A 18 1.77 -51.23 31.04
C ALA A 18 0.26 -51.43 31.33
N PHE A 19 -0.47 -52.00 30.36
CA PHE A 19 -1.84 -52.53 30.44
C PHE A 19 -3.04 -51.57 30.60
N GLY A 20 -4.06 -51.84 29.77
CA GLY A 20 -5.37 -51.17 29.80
C GLY A 20 -6.31 -51.62 28.66
N PHE A 21 -6.33 -52.92 28.31
CA PHE A 21 -7.32 -53.45 27.36
C PHE A 21 -8.71 -53.52 28.01
N VAL A 22 -9.72 -53.00 27.33
CA VAL A 22 -11.10 -53.52 27.40
C VAL A 22 -11.66 -53.59 25.98
N ALA A 23 -12.13 -54.77 25.60
CA ALA A 23 -12.91 -55.00 24.39
C ALA A 23 -14.17 -55.79 24.78
N CYS A 24 -15.33 -55.35 24.28
CA CYS A 24 -16.59 -56.07 24.07
C CYS A 24 -17.42 -55.14 23.14
N SER A 25 -17.83 -55.49 21.92
CA SER A 25 -18.58 -56.66 21.42
C SER A 25 -20.09 -56.39 21.37
N ASP A 26 -20.52 -56.15 20.13
CA ASP A 26 -21.72 -56.61 19.42
C ASP A 26 -23.15 -56.12 19.76
N ASP A 27 -23.79 -55.65 18.67
CA ASP A 27 -25.17 -55.85 18.22
C ASP A 27 -26.34 -55.83 19.21
N ASN A 28 -27.38 -55.04 18.88
CA ASN A 28 -28.65 -55.61 18.43
C ASN A 28 -29.61 -54.61 17.75
N THR A 29 -30.59 -55.16 17.03
CA THR A 29 -31.50 -54.49 16.09
C THR A 29 -32.91 -54.19 16.65
N ALA A 30 -33.67 -53.41 15.84
CA ALA A 30 -35.14 -53.40 15.72
C ALA A 30 -36.00 -52.56 16.71
N GLY A 31 -37.04 -51.91 16.15
CA GLY A 31 -38.07 -51.18 16.89
C GLY A 31 -38.91 -50.24 16.00
N VAL A 32 -39.87 -50.79 15.25
CA VAL A 32 -40.86 -50.03 14.45
C VAL A 32 -42.21 -49.99 15.17
N THR A 33 -42.87 -48.82 15.21
CA THR A 33 -44.34 -48.59 15.14
C THR A 33 -44.56 -47.09 14.90
N GLU A 34 -45.14 -46.59 13.80
CA GLU A 34 -46.52 -46.66 13.27
C GLU A 34 -47.51 -45.63 13.85
N ASP A 35 -48.32 -45.06 12.92
CA ASP A 35 -49.55 -44.26 13.04
C ASP A 35 -49.58 -42.82 13.59
N GLY A 36 -50.28 -41.93 12.85
CA GLY A 36 -50.67 -40.61 13.36
C GLY A 36 -51.12 -39.48 12.41
N ASN A 37 -51.54 -39.72 11.16
CA ASN A 37 -52.07 -38.64 10.29
C ASN A 37 -53.61 -38.53 10.40
N PRO A 38 -54.21 -37.31 10.33
CA PRO A 38 -55.25 -37.13 9.30
C PRO A 38 -55.26 -35.76 8.60
N ILE A 39 -55.95 -35.75 7.45
CA ILE A 39 -55.97 -34.74 6.38
C ILE A 39 -57.24 -33.85 6.43
N ALA A 40 -57.13 -32.60 5.95
CA ALA A 40 -58.19 -31.87 5.24
C ALA A 40 -57.55 -30.89 4.22
N HIS A 41 -57.62 -31.11 2.90
CA HIS A 41 -58.70 -30.76 1.95
C HIS A 41 -58.97 -29.24 1.82
N GLY A 42 -58.96 -28.63 0.62
CA GLY A 42 -58.65 -29.15 -0.73
C GLY A 42 -59.04 -28.19 -1.88
N GLU A 43 -58.89 -28.65 -3.15
CA GLU A 43 -59.51 -28.15 -4.41
C GLU A 43 -59.11 -26.72 -4.92
N SER A 44 -59.14 -26.32 -6.21
CA SER A 44 -59.26 -26.92 -7.57
C SER A 44 -59.09 -25.78 -8.63
N SER A 45 -58.87 -25.93 -9.95
CA SER A 45 -58.36 -26.97 -10.88
C SER A 45 -58.27 -26.37 -12.32
N SER A 46 -57.60 -27.04 -13.30
CA SER A 46 -57.68 -26.83 -14.79
C SER A 46 -57.16 -25.51 -15.43
N SER A 47 -56.68 -25.39 -16.69
CA SER A 47 -56.31 -26.34 -17.78
C SER A 47 -55.58 -25.66 -18.97
N VAL A 48 -54.68 -26.40 -19.66
CA VAL A 48 -54.43 -26.57 -21.14
C VAL A 48 -54.94 -25.45 -22.11
N VAL A 49 -54.17 -24.93 -23.11
CA VAL A 49 -54.03 -25.45 -24.52
C VAL A 49 -52.94 -24.70 -25.37
N ASN A 50 -52.17 -25.49 -26.15
CA ASN A 50 -51.32 -25.29 -27.36
C ASN A 50 -51.21 -23.98 -28.19
N GLY A 51 -50.02 -23.85 -28.84
CA GLY A 51 -49.82 -23.41 -30.25
C GLY A 51 -48.91 -22.17 -30.42
N SER A 52 -47.67 -22.20 -30.94
CA SER A 52 -47.20 -22.55 -32.32
C SER A 52 -47.85 -21.65 -33.40
N SER A 53 -47.18 -20.91 -34.30
CA SER A 53 -45.77 -20.81 -34.74
C SER A 53 -45.52 -19.39 -35.33
N ALA A 54 -44.36 -18.72 -35.15
CA ALA A 54 -43.18 -18.65 -36.03
C ALA A 54 -43.27 -17.83 -37.36
N VAL A 55 -42.16 -17.12 -37.67
CA VAL A 55 -41.61 -16.72 -39.00
C VAL A 55 -41.80 -15.28 -39.56
N GLU A 56 -40.65 -14.65 -39.87
CA GLU A 56 -40.26 -13.60 -40.87
C GLU A 56 -40.62 -12.09 -40.76
N SER A 57 -39.59 -11.30 -40.40
CA SER A 57 -38.74 -10.45 -41.28
C SER A 57 -39.27 -9.30 -42.16
N SER A 58 -38.58 -8.15 -42.01
CA SER A 58 -37.93 -7.30 -43.05
C SER A 58 -38.49 -5.91 -43.44
N SER A 59 -37.56 -4.93 -43.51
CA SER A 59 -37.52 -3.75 -44.42
C SER A 59 -38.59 -2.62 -44.26
N SER A 60 -38.39 -1.34 -44.63
CA SER A 60 -37.20 -0.56 -45.09
C SER A 60 -37.44 0.96 -45.03
N VAL A 61 -36.40 1.70 -44.61
CA VAL A 61 -35.84 3.00 -45.12
C VAL A 61 -36.72 4.06 -45.85
N VAL A 62 -36.43 5.34 -45.52
CA VAL A 62 -36.38 6.59 -46.36
C VAL A 62 -37.27 7.77 -45.89
N GLY A 63 -36.69 8.66 -45.07
CA GLY A 63 -36.29 10.05 -45.45
C GLY A 63 -37.31 11.16 -45.76
N GLY A 64 -37.04 12.39 -45.26
CA GLY A 64 -37.52 13.64 -45.89
C GLY A 64 -37.84 14.84 -44.98
N SER A 65 -36.85 15.70 -44.73
CA SER A 65 -36.88 17.03 -44.09
C SER A 65 -38.17 17.88 -44.22
N SER A 66 -38.55 18.71 -43.24
CA SER A 66 -37.90 20.02 -42.97
C SER A 66 -38.47 20.78 -41.75
N ALA A 67 -37.77 21.85 -41.32
CA ALA A 67 -37.94 22.67 -40.11
C ALA A 67 -39.32 23.41 -40.01
N VAL A 68 -39.76 24.01 -38.89
CA VAL A 68 -39.09 24.92 -37.92
C VAL A 68 -39.68 24.83 -36.50
N GLU A 69 -38.85 25.20 -35.52
CA GLU A 69 -39.03 25.57 -34.10
C GLU A 69 -40.42 26.17 -33.69
N SER A 70 -40.87 26.16 -32.41
CA SER A 70 -40.09 26.08 -31.16
C SER A 70 -40.90 25.68 -29.90
N SER A 71 -40.16 25.17 -28.90
CA SER A 71 -40.38 25.27 -27.43
C SER A 71 -41.42 24.39 -26.68
N SER A 72 -41.00 24.01 -25.46
CA SER A 72 -41.74 23.36 -24.35
C SER A 72 -42.08 21.86 -24.47
N ALA A 73 -41.04 21.02 -24.30
CA ALA A 73 -41.21 19.64 -23.82
C ALA A 73 -40.46 19.48 -22.49
N VAL A 74 -41.20 19.17 -21.43
CA VAL A 74 -40.63 18.72 -20.15
C VAL A 74 -40.14 17.28 -20.37
N GLN A 75 -38.84 17.10 -20.58
CA GLN A 75 -38.25 15.76 -20.61
C GLN A 75 -37.99 15.29 -19.17
N SER A 76 -38.78 14.32 -18.73
CA SER A 76 -38.38 13.43 -17.65
C SER A 76 -37.20 12.56 -18.13
N SER A 77 -35.98 13.05 -17.91
CA SER A 77 -34.78 12.21 -18.02
C SER A 77 -34.68 11.34 -16.78
N SER A 78 -35.21 10.11 -16.85
CA SER A 78 -34.76 9.07 -15.93
C SER A 78 -33.31 8.77 -16.26
N SER A 79 -32.38 9.23 -15.42
CA SER A 79 -30.98 8.82 -15.47
C SER A 79 -30.90 7.33 -15.12
N VAL A 80 -30.93 6.50 -16.15
CA VAL A 80 -30.72 5.06 -16.00
C VAL A 80 -29.26 4.88 -15.60
N VAL A 81 -29.03 4.37 -14.39
CA VAL A 81 -27.71 3.91 -13.97
C VAL A 81 -27.24 2.86 -14.98
N ALA A 82 -26.08 3.08 -15.60
CA ALA A 82 -25.54 2.16 -16.60
C ALA A 82 -25.10 0.87 -15.92
N VAL A 83 -25.99 -0.12 -15.87
CA VAL A 83 -25.68 -1.47 -15.36
C VAL A 83 -24.62 -2.10 -16.27
N PRO A 84 -23.53 -2.68 -15.72
CA PRO A 84 -22.53 -3.39 -16.51
C PRO A 84 -23.18 -4.47 -17.38
N LYS A 85 -22.92 -4.40 -18.70
CA LYS A 85 -23.48 -5.32 -19.68
C LYS A 85 -22.57 -6.54 -19.84
N PHE A 86 -22.76 -7.56 -19.02
CA PHE A 86 -22.05 -8.83 -19.14
C PHE A 86 -22.53 -9.63 -20.36
N ASP A 87 -21.99 -9.33 -21.55
CA ASP A 87 -22.35 -10.03 -22.81
C ASP A 87 -21.39 -11.15 -23.21
N VAL A 88 -20.26 -11.29 -22.51
CA VAL A 88 -19.27 -12.37 -22.72
C VAL A 88 -19.29 -13.37 -21.56
N TRP A 89 -19.37 -12.90 -20.31
CA TRP A 89 -19.48 -13.76 -19.12
C TRP A 89 -19.96 -13.00 -17.87
N ASN A 90 -20.82 -13.64 -17.08
CA ASN A 90 -21.28 -13.16 -15.77
C ASN A 90 -21.10 -14.26 -14.71
N GLY A 91 -20.21 -14.05 -13.74
CA GLY A 91 -19.95 -15.02 -12.67
C GLY A 91 -21.14 -15.34 -11.77
N LYS A 92 -22.19 -14.50 -11.77
CA LYS A 92 -23.45 -14.78 -11.06
C LYS A 92 -24.36 -15.80 -11.78
N THR A 93 -24.13 -16.07 -13.07
CA THR A 93 -25.04 -16.90 -13.89
C THR A 93 -24.36 -17.95 -14.75
N ASP A 94 -23.06 -17.80 -15.05
CA ASP A 94 -22.35 -18.60 -16.05
C ASP A 94 -21.07 -19.22 -15.45
N TYR A 95 -20.86 -20.53 -15.63
CA TYR A 95 -19.66 -21.22 -15.15
C TYR A 95 -18.45 -21.13 -16.10
N LYS A 96 -18.64 -20.61 -17.32
CA LYS A 96 -17.59 -20.48 -18.34
C LYS A 96 -17.86 -19.33 -19.29
N ILE A 97 -16.80 -18.83 -19.94
CA ILE A 97 -16.90 -17.74 -20.92
C ILE A 97 -17.72 -18.19 -22.14
N ASN A 98 -18.60 -17.33 -22.64
CA ASN A 98 -19.35 -17.60 -23.86
C ASN A 98 -18.50 -17.32 -25.11
N THR A 99 -17.79 -18.34 -25.57
CA THR A 99 -16.93 -18.31 -26.78
C THR A 99 -17.67 -18.70 -28.06
N GLY A 100 -18.91 -19.19 -27.95
CA GLY A 100 -19.61 -19.86 -29.05
C GLY A 100 -19.14 -21.30 -29.36
N ASN A 101 -18.17 -21.84 -28.61
CA ASN A 101 -17.74 -23.25 -28.67
C ASN A 101 -17.97 -23.93 -27.32
N GLU A 102 -18.56 -25.13 -27.31
CA GLU A 102 -18.79 -25.92 -26.10
C GLU A 102 -17.51 -26.46 -25.44
N ASN A 103 -16.42 -26.60 -26.19
CA ASN A 103 -15.14 -27.12 -25.68
C ASN A 103 -14.20 -26.05 -25.11
N THR A 104 -14.57 -24.77 -25.17
CA THR A 104 -13.74 -23.66 -24.68
C THR A 104 -14.51 -22.78 -23.68
N GLY A 105 -13.86 -21.73 -23.19
CA GLY A 105 -14.40 -20.80 -22.19
C GLY A 105 -14.11 -21.21 -20.75
N TYR A 106 -13.53 -22.39 -20.52
CA TYR A 106 -13.20 -22.89 -19.18
C TYR A 106 -12.06 -22.10 -18.55
N TRP A 107 -12.23 -21.78 -17.26
CA TRP A 107 -11.22 -21.18 -16.40
C TRP A 107 -10.12 -22.18 -16.04
N PHE A 108 -8.90 -21.68 -15.83
CA PHE A 108 -7.75 -22.45 -15.35
C PHE A 108 -6.82 -21.54 -14.54
N SER A 109 -6.05 -22.09 -13.60
CA SER A 109 -5.00 -21.39 -12.87
C SER A 109 -3.62 -21.99 -13.12
N PHE A 110 -2.58 -21.17 -13.06
CA PHE A 110 -1.19 -21.56 -13.26
C PHE A 110 -0.25 -20.59 -12.53
N SER A 111 0.89 -21.07 -12.06
CA SER A 111 1.83 -20.33 -11.20
C SER A 111 3.28 -20.58 -11.61
N ASP A 112 4.22 -19.86 -11.00
CA ASP A 112 5.57 -20.36 -10.84
C ASP A 112 5.62 -21.53 -9.82
N ASP A 113 6.82 -22.06 -9.56
CA ASP A 113 7.03 -23.25 -8.72
C ASP A 113 6.70 -23.05 -7.22
N TYR A 114 6.43 -21.82 -6.77
CA TYR A 114 6.31 -21.47 -5.34
C TYR A 114 5.03 -20.69 -5.00
N SER A 115 4.59 -19.81 -5.90
CA SER A 115 3.35 -19.05 -5.78
C SER A 115 2.12 -19.94 -6.01
N ARG A 116 0.96 -19.57 -5.46
CA ARG A 116 -0.32 -20.29 -5.66
C ARG A 116 -1.52 -19.37 -5.47
N ILE A 117 -2.70 -19.84 -5.86
CA ILE A 117 -3.97 -19.26 -5.39
C ILE A 117 -4.58 -20.20 -4.37
N THR A 118 -4.94 -19.65 -3.21
CA THR A 118 -5.75 -20.34 -2.21
C THR A 118 -7.22 -19.95 -2.43
N TRP A 119 -8.03 -20.94 -2.78
CA TRP A 119 -9.46 -20.78 -3.07
C TRP A 119 -10.29 -20.76 -1.76
N PRO A 120 -11.38 -19.98 -1.69
CA PRO A 120 -12.20 -19.88 -0.48
C PRO A 120 -12.99 -21.16 -0.17
N VAL A 121 -13.19 -22.00 -1.18
CA VAL A 121 -13.84 -23.31 -1.10
C VAL A 121 -13.01 -24.34 -1.88
N PRO A 122 -13.11 -25.65 -1.56
CA PRO A 122 -12.51 -26.69 -2.38
C PRO A 122 -13.00 -26.62 -3.83
N MET A 123 -12.08 -26.68 -4.79
CA MET A 123 -12.41 -26.84 -6.21
C MET A 123 -12.93 -28.25 -6.51
N GLY A 124 -13.48 -28.41 -7.70
CA GLY A 124 -13.88 -29.71 -8.24
C GLY A 124 -15.35 -30.08 -8.01
N ASN A 125 -15.79 -31.08 -8.77
CA ASN A 125 -17.10 -31.71 -8.67
C ASN A 125 -16.97 -33.24 -8.91
N ASP A 126 -18.08 -33.97 -8.94
CA ASP A 126 -18.11 -35.43 -9.13
C ASP A 126 -17.47 -35.93 -10.46
N TYR A 127 -17.12 -35.03 -11.38
CA TYR A 127 -16.57 -35.34 -12.71
C TYR A 127 -15.12 -34.90 -12.91
N SER A 128 -14.63 -33.90 -12.17
CA SER A 128 -13.28 -33.35 -12.30
C SER A 128 -12.87 -32.60 -11.03
N GLU A 129 -11.62 -32.78 -10.57
CA GLU A 129 -11.10 -32.12 -9.36
C GLU A 129 -10.70 -30.64 -9.61
N ASP A 130 -10.54 -30.24 -10.88
CA ASP A 130 -9.99 -28.94 -11.28
C ASP A 130 -11.04 -27.90 -11.76
N VAL A 131 -12.34 -28.19 -11.61
CA VAL A 131 -13.39 -27.24 -12.05
C VAL A 131 -13.64 -26.11 -11.05
N PHE A 132 -13.95 -24.94 -11.60
CA PHE A 132 -14.17 -23.70 -10.87
C PHE A 132 -15.61 -23.51 -10.36
N ASP A 133 -16.55 -24.39 -10.73
CA ASP A 133 -17.98 -24.26 -10.41
C ASP A 133 -18.25 -23.88 -8.93
N PRO A 134 -17.64 -24.55 -7.92
CA PRO A 134 -17.88 -24.21 -6.50
C PRO A 134 -17.36 -22.83 -6.11
N VAL A 135 -16.25 -22.39 -6.71
CA VAL A 135 -15.67 -21.05 -6.50
C VAL A 135 -16.60 -20.00 -7.11
N ILE A 136 -17.12 -20.27 -8.31
CA ILE A 136 -18.06 -19.37 -9.01
C ILE A 136 -19.36 -19.21 -8.21
N ASP A 137 -19.93 -20.30 -7.72
CA ASP A 137 -21.11 -20.28 -6.83
C ASP A 137 -20.87 -19.52 -5.52
N TYR A 138 -19.67 -19.61 -4.95
CA TYR A 138 -19.33 -18.94 -3.68
C TYR A 138 -19.07 -17.44 -3.86
N CYS A 139 -18.35 -17.06 -4.92
CA CYS A 139 -17.84 -15.71 -5.15
C CYS A 139 -18.75 -14.82 -6.01
N GLU A 140 -19.77 -15.39 -6.67
CA GLU A 140 -20.47 -14.80 -7.82
C GLU A 140 -19.51 -14.32 -8.93
N GLY A 141 -18.38 -15.02 -9.08
CA GLY A 141 -17.19 -14.59 -9.81
C GLY A 141 -16.03 -15.59 -9.63
N VAL A 142 -14.83 -15.30 -10.12
CA VAL A 142 -13.64 -16.12 -9.81
C VAL A 142 -12.80 -15.37 -8.78
N CYS A 143 -12.84 -15.83 -7.52
CA CYS A 143 -12.18 -15.19 -6.39
C CYS A 143 -11.25 -16.12 -5.59
N GLY A 144 -10.22 -15.54 -4.98
CA GLY A 144 -9.24 -16.26 -4.16
C GLY A 144 -8.18 -15.33 -3.58
N SER A 145 -7.28 -15.90 -2.79
CA SER A 145 -6.08 -15.20 -2.30
C SER A 145 -4.88 -15.62 -3.14
N ALA A 146 -4.23 -14.66 -3.80
CA ALA A 146 -3.00 -14.86 -4.54
C ALA A 146 -1.82 -14.83 -3.57
N GLU A 147 -1.22 -15.98 -3.29
CA GLU A 147 -0.02 -16.14 -2.46
C GLU A 147 1.20 -16.14 -3.39
N LEU A 148 1.99 -15.07 -3.34
CA LEU A 148 3.20 -14.88 -4.14
C LEU A 148 4.43 -15.22 -3.29
N GLN A 149 5.26 -16.14 -3.77
CA GLN A 149 6.47 -16.59 -3.07
C GLN A 149 7.64 -16.80 -4.05
N SER A 150 8.85 -16.40 -3.68
CA SER A 150 10.02 -16.44 -4.57
C SER A 150 11.29 -16.99 -3.91
N LEU A 151 12.16 -17.60 -4.74
CA LEU A 151 13.54 -17.91 -4.39
C LEU A 151 14.58 -17.05 -5.16
N GLY A 152 14.17 -15.97 -5.83
CA GLY A 152 15.14 -15.03 -6.43
C GLY A 152 14.70 -14.15 -7.61
N SER A 153 13.43 -14.17 -8.04
CA SER A 153 12.89 -13.17 -8.98
C SER A 153 11.35 -13.10 -8.96
N LYS A 154 10.80 -11.98 -9.45
CA LYS A 154 9.37 -11.59 -9.43
C LYS A 154 8.38 -12.78 -9.35
N PRO A 155 7.82 -13.07 -8.16
CA PRO A 155 6.83 -14.12 -8.02
C PRO A 155 5.53 -13.74 -8.74
N TRP A 156 4.88 -14.74 -9.34
CA TRP A 156 3.62 -14.55 -10.05
C TRP A 156 2.71 -15.78 -9.93
N VAL A 157 1.42 -15.50 -9.86
CA VAL A 157 0.37 -16.49 -10.09
C VAL A 157 -0.66 -15.92 -11.04
N ALA A 158 -1.35 -16.78 -11.76
CA ALA A 158 -2.26 -16.38 -12.80
C ALA A 158 -3.48 -17.29 -12.86
N LEU A 159 -4.54 -16.72 -13.41
CA LEU A 159 -5.70 -17.46 -13.88
C LEU A 159 -6.05 -16.96 -15.28
N GLY A 160 -6.69 -17.79 -16.08
CA GLY A 160 -7.10 -17.41 -17.42
C GLY A 160 -8.28 -18.24 -17.89
N PHE A 161 -8.77 -17.93 -19.07
CA PHE A 161 -9.81 -18.71 -19.73
C PHE A 161 -9.43 -19.03 -21.17
N THR A 162 -9.79 -20.24 -21.59
CA THR A 162 -9.54 -20.70 -22.96
C THR A 162 -10.52 -20.04 -23.93
N LEU A 163 -10.01 -19.53 -25.06
CA LEU A 163 -10.84 -19.02 -26.16
C LEU A 163 -10.86 -20.00 -27.33
N ALA A 164 -9.75 -20.71 -27.56
CA ALA A 164 -9.58 -21.67 -28.63
C ALA A 164 -9.26 -23.08 -28.07
N GLU A 165 -9.55 -24.13 -28.85
CA GLU A 165 -9.17 -25.51 -28.53
C GLU A 165 -7.64 -25.69 -28.61
N GLU A 166 -7.12 -26.76 -28.02
CA GLU A 166 -5.68 -27.05 -28.00
C GLU A 166 -5.08 -26.99 -29.42
N ASN A 167 -3.94 -26.29 -29.57
CA ASN A 167 -3.25 -26.05 -30.83
C ASN A 167 -4.01 -25.22 -31.90
N SER A 168 -5.19 -24.67 -31.58
CA SER A 168 -5.91 -23.71 -32.42
C SER A 168 -5.79 -22.25 -31.92
N THR A 169 -6.41 -21.32 -32.63
CA THR A 169 -6.51 -19.88 -32.32
C THR A 169 -7.86 -19.34 -32.82
N VAL A 170 -8.36 -18.25 -32.23
CA VAL A 170 -9.62 -17.60 -32.64
C VAL A 170 -9.43 -16.10 -32.88
N ASP A 171 -10.32 -15.51 -33.68
CA ASP A 171 -10.40 -14.07 -33.95
C ASP A 171 -11.50 -13.44 -33.09
N ILE A 172 -11.09 -12.65 -32.09
CA ILE A 172 -11.94 -11.81 -31.23
C ILE A 172 -11.84 -10.31 -31.59
N SER A 173 -11.30 -9.95 -32.76
CA SER A 173 -11.20 -8.54 -33.18
C SER A 173 -12.56 -7.84 -33.22
N ALA A 174 -13.63 -8.60 -33.47
CA ALA A 174 -15.02 -8.14 -33.44
C ALA A 174 -15.51 -7.65 -32.06
N TRP A 175 -14.84 -8.01 -30.95
CA TRP A 175 -15.15 -7.48 -29.62
C TRP A 175 -14.68 -6.02 -29.44
N GLY A 176 -13.81 -5.51 -30.33
CA GLY A 176 -13.18 -4.18 -30.26
C GLY A 176 -12.16 -3.98 -29.14
N GLY A 177 -12.24 -4.81 -28.10
CA GLY A 177 -11.51 -4.73 -26.85
C GLY A 177 -12.17 -5.62 -25.81
N ILE A 178 -11.85 -5.38 -24.53
CA ILE A 178 -12.44 -6.09 -23.40
C ILE A 178 -12.79 -5.08 -22.30
N CYS A 179 -13.91 -5.32 -21.62
CA CYS A 179 -14.16 -4.76 -20.30
C CYS A 179 -14.15 -5.85 -19.23
N VAL A 180 -13.54 -5.55 -18.08
CA VAL A 180 -13.42 -6.46 -16.94
C VAL A 180 -14.06 -5.80 -15.73
N THR A 181 -14.91 -6.52 -15.02
CA THR A 181 -15.50 -6.11 -13.73
C THR A 181 -14.90 -6.95 -12.62
N TYR A 182 -14.19 -6.32 -11.69
CA TYR A 182 -13.28 -7.00 -10.76
C TYR A 182 -13.08 -6.21 -9.45
N ALA A 183 -12.62 -6.92 -8.43
CA ALA A 183 -11.97 -6.38 -7.24
C ALA A 183 -10.58 -7.03 -7.08
N SER A 184 -9.56 -6.30 -6.60
CA SER A 184 -8.22 -6.85 -6.39
C SER A 184 -7.33 -5.98 -5.49
N GLU A 185 -6.60 -6.60 -4.56
CA GLU A 185 -5.51 -5.99 -3.77
C GLU A 185 -4.18 -5.90 -4.54
N TYR A 186 -4.06 -6.62 -5.67
CA TYR A 186 -2.92 -6.55 -6.60
C TYR A 186 -3.29 -5.83 -7.89
N PRO A 187 -2.33 -5.14 -8.56
CA PRO A 187 -2.51 -4.80 -9.96
C PRO A 187 -2.54 -6.10 -10.79
N VAL A 188 -3.47 -6.21 -11.73
CA VAL A 188 -3.69 -7.45 -12.49
C VAL A 188 -3.31 -7.24 -13.95
N SER A 189 -2.22 -7.84 -14.39
CA SER A 189 -1.77 -7.74 -15.78
C SER A 189 -2.56 -8.72 -16.66
N VAL A 190 -3.30 -8.17 -17.62
CA VAL A 190 -4.15 -8.92 -18.56
C VAL A 190 -3.40 -9.08 -19.88
N TYR A 191 -3.17 -10.32 -20.31
CA TYR A 191 -2.40 -10.67 -21.51
C TYR A 191 -3.24 -11.43 -22.54
N LEU A 192 -3.03 -11.10 -23.82
CA LEU A 192 -3.57 -11.84 -24.97
C LEU A 192 -2.61 -12.98 -25.34
N ASN A 193 -2.90 -14.20 -24.90
CA ASN A 193 -2.03 -15.34 -25.14
C ASN A 193 -2.09 -15.78 -26.61
N VAL A 194 -0.95 -15.73 -27.31
CA VAL A 194 -0.82 -15.97 -28.75
C VAL A 194 0.37 -16.88 -29.06
N ASN A 195 0.38 -17.49 -30.24
CA ASN A 195 1.49 -18.33 -30.70
C ASN A 195 2.75 -17.48 -31.01
N VAL A 196 3.65 -17.38 -30.03
CA VAL A 196 5.01 -16.85 -30.19
C VAL A 196 5.99 -18.02 -30.16
N GLY A 197 6.61 -18.32 -31.30
CA GLY A 197 7.67 -19.33 -31.40
C GLY A 197 9.03 -18.78 -30.94
N GLY A 198 9.94 -19.68 -30.55
CA GLY A 198 11.30 -19.34 -30.11
C GLY A 198 11.45 -19.05 -28.61
N LEU A 199 10.35 -19.08 -27.83
CA LEU A 199 10.40 -18.95 -26.36
C LEU A 199 11.25 -20.04 -25.70
N ASP A 200 11.23 -21.25 -26.26
CA ASP A 200 12.04 -22.41 -25.89
C ASP A 200 13.55 -22.22 -26.08
N THR A 201 13.96 -21.16 -26.81
CA THR A 201 15.37 -20.84 -27.08
C THR A 201 15.91 -19.71 -26.18
N ILE A 202 15.14 -19.29 -25.17
CA ILE A 202 15.44 -18.14 -24.32
C ILE A 202 15.36 -18.53 -22.84
N ASP A 203 16.48 -18.44 -22.14
CA ASP A 203 16.50 -18.59 -20.68
C ASP A 203 15.77 -17.40 -20.00
N TYR A 204 15.14 -17.65 -18.85
CA TYR A 204 14.41 -16.65 -18.03
C TYR A 204 13.17 -16.02 -18.71
N VAL A 205 12.31 -16.83 -19.31
CA VAL A 205 10.95 -16.42 -19.70
C VAL A 205 9.97 -16.68 -18.56
N TYR A 206 9.37 -15.62 -18.00
CA TYR A 206 8.13 -15.73 -17.21
C TYR A 206 6.92 -15.42 -18.10
N PRO A 207 5.74 -16.05 -17.89
CA PRO A 207 4.60 -15.89 -18.79
C PRO A 207 4.07 -14.45 -18.83
N GLY A 208 3.51 -14.09 -19.98
CA GLY A 208 3.00 -12.73 -20.25
C GLY A 208 3.99 -11.84 -21.00
N ILE A 209 5.31 -11.89 -20.71
CA ILE A 209 6.27 -10.90 -21.24
C ILE A 209 6.38 -10.85 -22.77
N ALA A 210 6.14 -11.97 -23.44
CA ALA A 210 6.17 -12.09 -24.90
C ALA A 210 4.85 -11.69 -25.58
N TYR A 211 3.79 -11.45 -24.80
CA TYR A 211 2.43 -11.22 -25.28
C TYR A 211 2.03 -9.75 -25.12
N PRO A 212 1.10 -9.22 -25.93
CA PRO A 212 0.50 -7.92 -25.68
C PRO A 212 -0.29 -7.96 -24.37
N GLY A 213 -0.10 -6.95 -23.53
CA GLY A 213 -0.79 -6.83 -22.24
C GLY A 213 -1.06 -5.39 -21.83
N ILE A 214 -1.83 -5.26 -20.77
CA ILE A 214 -2.22 -4.03 -20.08
C ILE A 214 -2.54 -4.38 -18.61
N THR A 215 -2.45 -3.43 -17.68
CA THR A 215 -2.56 -3.72 -16.24
C THR A 215 -3.77 -3.04 -15.61
N LEU A 216 -4.68 -3.82 -15.04
CA LEU A 216 -5.75 -3.34 -14.17
C LEU A 216 -5.13 -2.77 -12.88
N PRO A 217 -5.54 -1.57 -12.41
CA PRO A 217 -5.10 -1.05 -11.12
C PRO A 217 -5.58 -1.90 -9.95
N LYS A 218 -5.07 -1.61 -8.74
CA LYS A 218 -5.68 -2.09 -7.50
C LYS A 218 -7.06 -1.46 -7.31
N THR A 219 -7.93 -2.14 -6.58
CA THR A 219 -9.29 -1.66 -6.25
C THR A 219 -9.60 -1.83 -4.77
N LEU A 220 -8.95 -2.79 -4.11
CA LEU A 220 -8.99 -3.00 -2.68
C LEU A 220 -7.70 -2.40 -2.10
N THR A 221 -7.81 -1.47 -1.16
CA THR A 221 -6.66 -0.99 -0.38
C THR A 221 -7.05 -0.88 1.09
N ASN A 222 -6.15 -1.30 1.98
CA ASN A 222 -6.34 -1.20 3.45
C ASN A 222 -6.18 0.25 3.97
N THR A 223 -6.45 1.24 3.13
CA THR A 223 -6.42 2.67 3.45
C THR A 223 -7.87 3.16 3.61
N PRO A 224 -8.19 4.01 4.60
CA PRO A 224 -9.52 4.60 4.74
C PRO A 224 -9.74 5.75 3.73
N THR A 225 -9.58 5.53 2.42
CA THR A 225 -9.96 6.55 1.43
C THR A 225 -11.49 6.69 1.38
N LEU A 226 -11.99 7.87 0.99
CA LEU A 226 -13.43 8.04 0.80
C LEU A 226 -13.95 7.14 -0.33
N MET A 227 -13.10 6.80 -1.31
CA MET A 227 -13.41 5.81 -2.33
C MET A 227 -13.72 4.43 -1.72
N ASN A 228 -12.89 3.96 -0.77
CA ASN A 228 -13.06 2.65 -0.14
C ASN A 228 -14.24 2.61 0.84
N MET A 229 -14.55 3.73 1.49
CA MET A 229 -15.70 3.82 2.42
C MET A 229 -17.04 4.03 1.69
N LEU A 230 -17.04 4.72 0.54
CA LEU A 230 -18.21 4.85 -0.33
C LEU A 230 -18.38 3.69 -1.31
N GLY A 231 -17.33 2.89 -1.52
CA GLY A 231 -17.31 1.68 -2.35
C GLY A 231 -16.74 0.50 -1.57
N SER A 232 -17.52 -0.01 -0.62
CA SER A 232 -17.20 -1.25 0.11
C SER A 232 -17.23 -2.43 -0.84
N ASP A 233 -16.08 -3.08 -1.08
CA ASP A 233 -15.96 -4.32 -1.85
C ASP A 233 -16.56 -4.26 -3.28
N GLU A 234 -16.86 -3.06 -3.80
CA GLU A 234 -17.62 -2.89 -5.04
C GLU A 234 -16.75 -3.11 -6.28
N ALA A 235 -17.14 -4.12 -7.06
CA ALA A 235 -16.48 -4.48 -8.30
C ALA A 235 -16.49 -3.33 -9.31
N ILE A 236 -15.31 -2.82 -9.67
CA ILE A 236 -15.20 -1.75 -10.68
C ILE A 236 -15.09 -2.35 -12.09
N THR A 237 -15.72 -1.70 -13.07
CA THR A 237 -15.55 -2.05 -14.49
C THR A 237 -14.48 -1.16 -15.14
N ARG A 238 -13.57 -1.76 -15.94
CA ARG A 238 -12.59 -1.04 -16.77
C ARG A 238 -12.52 -1.63 -18.18
N CYS A 239 -12.46 -0.77 -19.19
CA CYS A 239 -12.49 -1.13 -20.62
C CYS A 239 -11.25 -0.67 -21.38
N ALA A 240 -10.65 -1.54 -22.20
CA ALA A 240 -9.57 -1.17 -23.13
C ALA A 240 -9.82 -1.73 -24.52
N LYS A 241 -9.40 -0.99 -25.54
CA LYS A 241 -9.40 -1.45 -26.94
C LYS A 241 -8.24 -2.39 -27.18
N TRP A 242 -8.33 -3.23 -28.21
CA TRP A 242 -7.19 -4.05 -28.63
C TRP A 242 -5.97 -3.23 -29.04
N SER A 243 -6.15 -1.96 -29.46
CA SER A 243 -5.05 -1.01 -29.72
C SER A 243 -4.20 -0.70 -28.48
N ASP A 244 -4.74 -0.87 -27.28
CA ASP A 244 -4.15 -0.37 -26.03
C ASP A 244 -3.21 -1.40 -25.40
N PHE A 245 -3.37 -2.68 -25.74
CA PHE A 245 -2.49 -3.78 -25.34
C PHE A 245 -1.12 -3.64 -26.01
N LYS A 246 -0.06 -3.49 -25.21
CA LYS A 246 1.32 -3.31 -25.67
C LYS A 246 2.18 -4.52 -25.31
N VAL A 247 3.15 -4.83 -26.15
CA VAL A 247 4.20 -5.80 -25.82
C VAL A 247 5.24 -5.17 -24.89
N SER A 248 5.86 -5.99 -24.05
CA SER A 248 6.93 -5.51 -23.15
C SER A 248 8.19 -5.10 -23.91
N SER A 249 9.01 -4.23 -23.30
CA SER A 249 10.35 -3.91 -23.79
C SER A 249 11.27 -5.13 -23.89
N TRP A 250 11.04 -6.17 -23.08
CA TRP A 250 11.74 -7.45 -23.16
C TRP A 250 11.46 -8.19 -24.48
N ALA A 251 10.22 -8.14 -24.97
CA ALA A 251 9.86 -8.79 -26.24
C ALA A 251 10.54 -8.09 -27.42
N GLU A 252 10.52 -6.75 -27.44
CA GLU A 252 11.23 -5.96 -28.45
C GLU A 252 12.76 -6.16 -28.38
N TYR A 253 13.35 -6.29 -27.19
CA TYR A 253 14.77 -6.64 -27.04
C TYR A 253 15.09 -8.04 -27.62
N ASN A 254 14.20 -9.02 -27.42
CA ASN A 254 14.36 -10.39 -27.92
C ASN A 254 13.80 -10.64 -29.33
N LYS A 255 13.41 -9.59 -30.07
CA LYS A 255 12.77 -9.67 -31.40
C LYS A 255 13.50 -10.54 -32.43
N ALA A 256 14.82 -10.65 -32.33
CA ALA A 256 15.63 -11.49 -33.21
C ALA A 256 15.53 -13.01 -32.92
N LYS A 257 15.01 -13.39 -31.74
CA LYS A 257 14.80 -14.79 -31.32
C LYS A 257 13.33 -15.21 -31.37
N LEU A 258 12.40 -14.27 -31.21
CA LEU A 258 10.96 -14.52 -31.29
C LEU A 258 10.50 -14.63 -32.76
N SER A 259 9.64 -15.60 -33.07
CA SER A 259 9.17 -15.83 -34.45
C SER A 259 8.25 -14.73 -34.98
N LYS A 260 7.56 -14.02 -34.08
CA LYS A 260 6.61 -12.92 -34.36
C LYS A 260 6.44 -12.10 -33.08
N ILE A 261 6.38 -10.79 -33.21
CA ILE A 261 5.85 -9.88 -32.17
C ILE A 261 4.51 -9.41 -32.70
N TYR A 262 3.49 -9.44 -31.85
CA TYR A 262 2.14 -9.01 -32.19
C TYR A 262 1.88 -7.62 -31.58
N SER A 263 1.19 -6.74 -32.30
CA SER A 263 0.38 -5.69 -31.66
C SER A 263 -0.88 -6.30 -31.03
N GLY A 264 -1.55 -5.59 -30.12
CA GLY A 264 -2.81 -6.08 -29.54
C GLY A 264 -3.92 -6.35 -30.59
N GLU A 265 -4.02 -5.53 -31.63
CA GLU A 265 -4.97 -5.74 -32.76
C GLU A 265 -4.65 -6.97 -33.62
N GLU A 266 -3.37 -7.34 -33.74
CA GLU A 266 -2.95 -8.57 -34.40
C GLU A 266 -3.15 -9.79 -33.50
N ALA A 267 -2.86 -9.65 -32.20
CA ALA A 267 -3.05 -10.72 -31.23
C ALA A 267 -4.52 -11.11 -31.07
N ALA A 268 -5.43 -10.12 -31.08
CA ALA A 268 -6.87 -10.35 -31.06
C ALA A 268 -7.39 -11.21 -32.23
N LYS A 269 -6.64 -11.38 -33.32
CA LYS A 269 -7.02 -12.23 -34.48
C LYS A 269 -6.52 -13.68 -34.39
N GLU A 270 -5.57 -13.95 -33.50
CA GLU A 270 -4.86 -15.23 -33.38
C GLU A 270 -4.74 -15.65 -31.89
N VAL A 271 -5.70 -15.28 -31.06
CA VAL A 271 -5.67 -15.50 -29.60
C VAL A 271 -6.04 -16.93 -29.22
N LYS A 272 -5.42 -17.44 -28.16
CA LYS A 272 -5.68 -18.78 -27.57
C LYS A 272 -6.45 -18.70 -26.25
N ALA A 273 -6.08 -17.74 -25.41
CA ALA A 273 -6.60 -17.52 -24.08
C ALA A 273 -6.38 -16.07 -23.65
N ILE A 274 -7.13 -15.60 -22.66
CA ILE A 274 -6.84 -14.35 -21.95
C ILE A 274 -6.43 -14.71 -20.52
N ASN A 275 -5.29 -14.16 -20.10
CA ASN A 275 -4.67 -14.48 -18.81
C ASN A 275 -4.64 -13.24 -17.92
N PHE A 276 -5.13 -13.36 -16.69
CA PHE A 276 -5.01 -12.41 -15.59
C PHE A 276 -3.83 -12.86 -14.71
N VAL A 277 -2.79 -12.04 -14.65
CA VAL A 277 -1.54 -12.35 -13.95
C VAL A 277 -1.35 -11.39 -12.78
N PHE A 278 -1.31 -11.95 -11.59
CA PHE A 278 -0.95 -11.29 -10.34
C PHE A 278 0.55 -11.43 -10.17
N MET A 279 1.28 -10.32 -10.08
CA MET A 279 2.73 -10.33 -9.96
C MET A 279 3.21 -9.25 -9.01
N SER A 280 4.30 -9.53 -8.31
CA SER A 280 4.94 -8.62 -7.36
C SER A 280 6.45 -8.59 -7.57
N ASN A 281 7.13 -7.63 -6.95
CA ASN A 281 8.60 -7.63 -6.85
C ASN A 281 9.08 -8.37 -5.58
N SER A 282 8.18 -8.71 -4.66
CA SER A 282 8.42 -9.40 -3.39
C SER A 282 7.35 -10.47 -3.15
N ASP A 283 7.60 -11.34 -2.18
CA ASP A 283 6.59 -12.21 -1.60
C ASP A 283 5.42 -11.39 -1.00
N GLY A 284 4.27 -12.03 -0.84
CA GLY A 284 3.08 -11.43 -0.23
C GLY A 284 1.81 -12.25 -0.47
N SER A 285 0.70 -11.80 0.11
CA SER A 285 -0.63 -12.33 -0.20
C SER A 285 -1.61 -11.19 -0.44
N GLY A 286 -2.65 -11.43 -1.24
CA GLY A 286 -3.71 -10.46 -1.46
C GLY A 286 -4.92 -11.05 -2.17
N GLU A 287 -6.11 -10.55 -1.85
CA GLU A 287 -7.38 -11.05 -2.36
C GLU A 287 -7.77 -10.43 -3.72
N PHE A 288 -8.52 -11.20 -4.52
CA PHE A 288 -9.11 -10.75 -5.78
C PHE A 288 -10.45 -11.44 -6.05
N ASN A 289 -11.29 -10.83 -6.88
CA ASN A 289 -12.48 -11.42 -7.49
C ASN A 289 -12.70 -10.85 -8.89
N ILE A 290 -12.90 -11.69 -9.91
CA ILE A 290 -13.32 -11.26 -11.25
C ILE A 290 -14.78 -11.68 -11.43
N PHE A 291 -15.68 -10.69 -11.46
CA PHE A 291 -17.14 -10.90 -11.44
C PHE A 291 -17.74 -11.05 -12.85
N GLY A 292 -17.14 -10.43 -13.86
CA GLY A 292 -17.70 -10.46 -15.20
C GLY A 292 -16.84 -9.83 -16.27
N ILE A 293 -17.10 -10.23 -17.52
CA ILE A 293 -16.37 -9.81 -18.72
C ILE A 293 -17.39 -9.42 -19.81
N SER A 294 -17.07 -8.37 -20.57
CA SER A 294 -17.84 -7.96 -21.74
C SER A 294 -16.96 -7.57 -22.92
N THR A 295 -17.59 -7.45 -24.09
CA THR A 295 -17.03 -6.71 -25.22
C THR A 295 -16.79 -5.23 -24.87
N TYR A 296 -15.98 -4.54 -25.67
CA TYR A 296 -15.63 -3.14 -25.42
C TYR A 296 -16.83 -2.20 -25.55
N ASP A 297 -17.02 -1.34 -24.54
CA ASP A 297 -17.95 -0.21 -24.57
C ASP A 297 -17.19 1.10 -24.32
N GLU A 298 -17.37 2.09 -25.19
CA GLU A 298 -16.77 3.42 -25.05
C GLU A 298 -17.46 4.29 -23.98
N ASN A 299 -18.66 3.92 -23.55
CA ASN A 299 -19.44 4.64 -22.54
C ASN A 299 -19.09 4.22 -21.10
N LEU A 300 -18.31 3.15 -20.92
CA LEU A 300 -17.85 2.67 -19.61
C LEU A 300 -16.47 3.27 -19.26
N PRO A 301 -16.01 3.18 -17.98
CA PRO A 301 -14.71 3.72 -17.58
C PRO A 301 -13.55 3.08 -18.34
N GLN A 302 -12.76 3.91 -19.01
CA GLN A 302 -11.66 3.47 -19.87
C GLN A 302 -10.39 3.21 -19.06
N TRP A 303 -9.55 2.31 -19.57
CA TRP A 303 -8.34 1.83 -18.89
C TRP A 303 -7.18 2.84 -18.99
N ASN A 304 -7.11 3.62 -20.08
CA ASN A 304 -6.09 4.64 -20.33
C ASN A 304 -6.72 5.95 -20.84
N ARG A 305 -6.52 7.04 -20.10
CA ARG A 305 -6.32 8.38 -20.69
C ARG A 305 -4.93 8.86 -20.29
N ASP A 306 -4.12 9.30 -21.24
CA ASP A 306 -2.69 9.58 -21.04
C ASP A 306 -2.42 10.94 -20.35
N ASP A 307 -3.02 11.19 -19.18
CA ASP A 307 -2.86 12.44 -18.40
C ASP A 307 -2.69 12.23 -16.87
N GLY A 308 -2.16 11.08 -16.44
CA GLY A 308 -1.49 10.90 -15.14
C GLY A 308 -2.35 11.12 -13.87
N THR A 309 -3.66 11.33 -14.01
CA THR A 309 -4.56 11.80 -12.93
C THR A 309 -5.93 11.10 -12.98
N ASN A 310 -5.95 9.83 -13.43
CA ASN A 310 -7.17 9.03 -13.64
C ASN A 310 -7.73 8.43 -12.34
N GLU A 311 -8.27 9.27 -11.47
CA GLU A 311 -9.24 8.80 -10.49
C GLU A 311 -10.61 8.55 -11.13
N PRO A 312 -11.43 7.64 -10.57
CA PRO A 312 -12.79 7.42 -11.05
C PRO A 312 -13.65 8.66 -10.79
N ASP A 313 -14.33 9.16 -11.82
CA ASP A 313 -15.54 9.94 -11.61
C ASP A 313 -16.63 8.95 -11.16
N LEU A 314 -16.90 8.90 -9.85
CA LEU A 314 -17.86 7.96 -9.26
C LEU A 314 -19.32 8.21 -9.70
N GLY A 315 -19.60 9.23 -10.52
CA GLY A 315 -20.97 9.61 -10.87
C GLY A 315 -21.79 10.03 -9.65
N LEU A 316 -21.12 10.41 -8.55
CA LEU A 316 -21.74 10.93 -7.34
C LEU A 316 -22.35 12.30 -7.65
N VAL A 317 -23.60 12.27 -8.12
CA VAL A 317 -24.44 13.45 -8.25
C VAL A 317 -24.59 14.07 -6.86
N THR A 318 -23.82 15.13 -6.59
CA THR A 318 -24.00 15.94 -5.40
C THR A 318 -25.40 16.55 -5.44
N THR A 319 -26.29 16.08 -4.58
CA THR A 319 -27.63 16.69 -4.46
C THR A 319 -27.44 18.12 -3.99
N ASN A 320 -28.06 19.07 -4.71
CA ASN A 320 -27.93 20.53 -4.52
C ASN A 320 -27.52 20.90 -3.09
N ASP A 321 -26.25 21.27 -2.93
CA ASP A 321 -25.70 21.65 -1.64
C ASP A 321 -26.45 22.85 -1.08
N ASP A 322 -26.69 22.86 0.23
CA ASP A 322 -26.88 24.11 0.95
C ASP A 322 -25.51 24.77 1.09
N SER A 323 -25.06 25.38 -0.01
CA SER A 323 -23.70 25.92 -0.22
C SER A 323 -23.33 27.06 0.75
N LEU A 324 -24.26 27.48 1.61
CA LEU A 324 -24.05 28.40 2.71
C LEU A 324 -23.55 27.72 4.00
N THR A 325 -23.70 26.39 4.11
CA THR A 325 -23.38 25.62 5.33
C THR A 325 -22.15 24.73 5.17
N CYS A 326 -21.91 24.12 4.01
CA CYS A 326 -20.67 23.36 3.80
C CYS A 326 -19.48 24.30 3.58
N LEU A 327 -18.39 24.10 4.34
CA LEU A 327 -17.16 24.89 4.25
C LEU A 327 -16.06 24.17 3.47
N TRP A 328 -16.07 22.83 3.48
CA TRP A 328 -15.07 22.01 2.82
C TRP A 328 -15.58 20.61 2.47
N LYS A 329 -15.07 20.06 1.36
CA LYS A 329 -15.25 18.67 0.94
C LYS A 329 -13.95 18.15 0.37
N GLY A 330 -13.50 16.98 0.80
CA GLY A 330 -12.34 16.31 0.21
C GLY A 330 -12.52 15.97 -1.27
N LEU A 331 -13.76 15.69 -1.69
CA LEU A 331 -14.13 15.50 -3.11
C LEU A 331 -13.76 16.70 -4.01
N ASN A 332 -13.65 17.91 -3.45
CA ASN A 332 -13.27 19.11 -4.19
C ASN A 332 -11.75 19.23 -4.40
N ARG A 333 -10.94 18.27 -3.90
CA ARG A 333 -9.48 18.16 -4.06
C ARG A 333 -8.63 19.31 -3.48
N SER A 334 -9.22 20.20 -2.68
CA SER A 334 -8.50 21.38 -2.14
C SER A 334 -8.02 21.16 -0.70
N GLY A 335 -6.82 21.65 -0.39
CA GLY A 335 -6.25 21.72 0.96
C GLY A 335 -6.97 22.64 1.95
N ILE A 336 -7.92 23.46 1.48
CA ILE A 336 -8.34 24.68 2.18
C ILE A 336 -9.84 24.64 2.54
N VAL A 337 -10.13 24.69 3.84
CA VAL A 337 -11.47 24.91 4.38
C VAL A 337 -11.87 26.37 4.17
N ASN A 338 -13.04 26.63 3.58
CA ASN A 338 -13.55 27.99 3.45
C ASN A 338 -14.00 28.52 4.82
N THR A 339 -13.14 29.26 5.52
CA THR A 339 -13.45 29.86 6.83
C THR A 339 -14.17 31.21 6.70
N GLY A 340 -14.23 31.77 5.49
CA GLY A 340 -14.62 33.16 5.23
C GLY A 340 -13.48 34.17 5.43
N TYR A 341 -12.27 33.71 5.77
CA TYR A 341 -11.07 34.55 5.93
C TYR A 341 -9.99 34.25 4.88
N ASN A 342 -10.22 33.30 3.97
CA ASN A 342 -9.25 32.83 2.96
C ASN A 342 -8.87 33.91 1.94
N ASP A 343 -9.79 34.81 1.58
CA ASP A 343 -9.49 35.95 0.67
C ASP A 343 -8.55 37.00 1.31
N LEU A 344 -8.29 36.89 2.62
CA LEU A 344 -7.40 37.78 3.36
C LEU A 344 -6.02 37.17 3.61
N ASP A 345 -5.88 35.85 3.52
CA ASP A 345 -4.65 35.13 3.86
C ASP A 345 -4.56 33.71 3.24
N GLU A 346 -3.37 33.36 2.75
CA GLU A 346 -3.09 32.10 2.04
C GLU A 346 -3.11 30.85 2.95
N TYR A 347 -2.92 31.00 4.26
CA TYR A 347 -2.89 29.88 5.22
C TYR A 347 -4.19 29.68 6.01
N ALA A 348 -5.14 30.61 5.91
CA ALA A 348 -6.45 30.45 6.54
C ALA A 348 -7.19 29.24 5.95
N GLY A 349 -7.69 28.36 6.81
CA GLY A 349 -8.42 27.15 6.42
C GLY A 349 -7.56 25.96 5.98
N MET A 350 -6.23 26.10 5.86
CA MET A 350 -5.33 24.99 5.51
C MET A 350 -5.47 23.83 6.50
N LEU A 351 -5.65 22.60 5.98
CA LEU A 351 -5.63 21.36 6.76
C LEU A 351 -4.20 20.87 6.99
N TYR A 352 -3.89 20.44 8.21
CA TYR A 352 -2.57 19.90 8.58
C TYR A 352 -2.63 18.85 9.70
N ASP A 353 -1.62 17.97 9.79
CA ASP A 353 -1.46 17.06 10.93
C ASP A 353 -0.71 17.71 12.11
N PHE A 354 -1.03 17.27 13.32
CA PHE A 354 -0.53 17.87 14.56
C PHE A 354 -0.42 16.82 15.68
N ASP A 355 0.78 16.63 16.24
CA ASP A 355 0.97 15.80 17.43
C ASP A 355 0.60 16.60 18.69
N VAL A 356 -0.31 16.06 19.49
CA VAL A 356 -0.79 16.69 20.74
C VAL A 356 -0.51 15.80 21.95
N SER A 357 0.50 14.93 21.80
CA SER A 357 0.98 14.05 22.87
C SER A 357 1.65 14.82 24.00
N PRO A 358 1.49 14.37 25.26
CA PRO A 358 2.26 14.89 26.39
C PRO A 358 3.72 14.44 26.30
N GLU A 359 4.61 15.11 27.06
CA GLU A 359 6.02 14.75 27.16
C GLU A 359 6.18 13.26 27.54
N GLY A 360 6.97 12.50 26.76
CA GLY A 360 7.14 11.06 26.93
C GLY A 360 6.12 10.20 26.16
N ALA A 361 5.38 10.79 25.22
CA ALA A 361 4.67 10.11 24.14
C ALA A 361 4.87 10.90 22.84
N TYR A 362 4.64 10.23 21.71
CA TYR A 362 4.59 10.86 20.40
C TYR A 362 3.60 10.13 19.48
N THR A 363 3.15 10.79 18.43
CA THR A 363 2.35 10.18 17.37
C THR A 363 2.95 10.42 15.98
N ARG A 364 2.58 9.56 15.05
CA ARG A 364 2.88 9.70 13.62
C ARG A 364 1.63 9.40 12.83
N ILE A 365 1.37 10.17 11.77
CA ILE A 365 0.39 9.79 10.76
C ILE A 365 1.12 9.21 9.54
N GLU A 366 0.76 7.99 9.16
CA GLU A 366 1.12 7.39 7.88
C GLU A 366 0.03 7.73 6.84
N PHE A 367 0.44 8.39 5.77
CA PHE A 367 -0.42 8.84 4.69
C PHE A 367 -0.32 7.91 3.46
N PRO A 368 -1.42 7.71 2.70
CA PRO A 368 -1.39 6.86 1.51
C PRO A 368 -0.71 7.50 0.30
N ALA A 369 -0.60 8.83 0.29
CA ALA A 369 0.15 9.61 -0.70
C ALA A 369 1.28 10.38 -0.02
N TYR A 370 2.30 10.71 -0.80
CA TYR A 370 3.43 11.53 -0.34
C TYR A 370 2.97 12.98 -0.12
N ARG A 371 3.38 13.61 0.99
CA ARG A 371 3.20 15.06 1.21
C ARG A 371 4.05 15.83 0.21
N GLU A 372 3.52 16.88 -0.39
CA GLU A 372 4.34 17.82 -1.17
C GLU A 372 5.36 18.55 -0.28
N MET A 373 6.25 19.35 -0.88
CA MET A 373 7.41 19.91 -0.15
C MET A 373 6.98 20.67 1.12
N GLU A 374 7.77 20.50 2.17
CA GLU A 374 7.51 21.15 3.46
C GLU A 374 7.52 22.68 3.26
N TYR A 375 6.55 23.38 3.87
CA TYR A 375 6.28 24.83 3.78
C TYR A 375 5.45 25.40 2.60
N GLU A 376 4.82 24.58 1.76
CA GLU A 376 3.80 25.09 0.80
C GLU A 376 2.35 24.88 1.31
N PRO A 377 1.40 25.81 1.06
CA PRO A 377 0.00 25.70 1.50
C PRO A 377 -0.76 24.52 0.87
N TYR A 378 -0.14 23.85 -0.11
CA TYR A 378 -0.67 22.69 -0.84
C TYR A 378 -0.05 21.35 -0.39
N MET A 379 0.76 21.32 0.67
CA MET A 379 1.48 20.12 1.19
C MET A 379 0.61 18.84 1.28
N TYR A 380 -0.67 19.00 1.63
CA TYR A 380 -1.62 17.90 1.82
C TYR A 380 -2.56 17.67 0.63
N GLU A 381 -2.44 18.42 -0.48
CA GLU A 381 -3.29 18.19 -1.66
C GLU A 381 -3.12 16.81 -2.30
N PRO A 382 -1.91 16.21 -2.43
CA PRO A 382 -1.79 14.83 -2.92
C PRO A 382 -2.54 13.82 -2.04
N ILE A 383 -2.52 14.03 -0.72
CA ILE A 383 -3.27 13.24 0.25
C ILE A 383 -4.77 13.46 0.06
N ILE A 384 -5.21 14.70 -0.10
CA ILE A 384 -6.64 15.03 -0.25
C ILE A 384 -7.22 14.53 -1.57
N VAL A 385 -6.41 14.50 -2.63
CA VAL A 385 -6.72 13.84 -3.90
C VAL A 385 -6.87 12.33 -3.68
N GLU A 386 -5.84 11.64 -3.21
CA GLU A 386 -5.83 10.17 -3.02
C GLU A 386 -6.91 9.67 -2.05
N CYS A 387 -7.04 10.34 -0.90
CA CYS A 387 -8.00 10.01 0.13
C CYS A 387 -9.43 10.49 -0.20
N LYS A 388 -9.62 11.35 -1.20
CA LYS A 388 -10.88 12.08 -1.45
C LYS A 388 -11.43 12.79 -0.19
N GLY A 389 -10.53 13.21 0.70
CA GLY A 389 -10.73 13.51 2.11
C GLY A 389 -9.37 13.67 2.79
N PHE A 390 -9.29 13.97 4.08
CA PHE A 390 -8.00 13.97 4.79
C PHE A 390 -7.90 12.65 5.57
N CYS A 391 -7.08 11.71 5.14
CA CYS A 391 -7.05 10.34 5.69
C CYS A 391 -5.64 9.81 5.95
N GLY A 392 -5.55 8.82 6.83
CA GLY A 392 -4.29 8.14 7.15
C GLY A 392 -4.44 7.13 8.28
N THR A 393 -3.31 6.54 8.69
CA THR A 393 -3.20 5.68 9.87
C THR A 393 -2.39 6.40 10.93
N MET A 394 -3.01 6.72 12.07
CA MET A 394 -2.30 7.25 13.25
C MET A 394 -1.64 6.10 13.99
N GLU A 395 -0.35 6.23 14.31
CA GLU A 395 0.40 5.34 15.20
C GLU A 395 0.70 6.06 16.53
N PHE A 396 0.52 5.35 17.65
CA PHE A 396 0.65 5.90 19.00
C PHE A 396 1.79 5.24 19.77
N THR A 397 2.80 6.02 20.17
CA THR A 397 3.92 5.53 21.00
C THR A 397 3.87 6.15 22.39
N LEU A 398 3.94 5.28 23.41
CA LEU A 398 4.02 5.62 24.83
C LEU A 398 5.38 5.19 25.38
N GLU A 399 6.26 6.13 25.70
CA GLU A 399 7.49 5.82 26.43
C GLU A 399 7.29 5.91 27.95
N LYS A 400 6.73 7.05 28.39
CA LYS A 400 6.65 7.47 29.80
C LYS A 400 5.35 8.17 30.16
N ALA A 401 4.48 8.46 29.18
CA ALA A 401 3.18 9.06 29.40
C ALA A 401 2.05 8.01 29.45
N ASP A 402 0.96 8.35 30.14
CA ASP A 402 -0.25 7.51 30.21
C ASP A 402 -1.05 7.47 28.89
N TYR A 403 -0.76 8.37 27.94
CA TYR A 403 -1.45 8.46 26.66
C TYR A 403 -0.62 9.18 25.59
N ALA A 404 -0.99 8.94 24.33
CA ALA A 404 -0.54 9.65 23.14
C ALA A 404 -1.78 10.18 22.40
N ALA A 405 -1.66 11.27 21.65
CA ALA A 405 -2.79 11.85 20.95
C ALA A 405 -2.36 12.57 19.67
N SER A 406 -3.06 12.28 18.58
CA SER A 406 -2.78 12.80 17.24
C SER A 406 -3.99 13.55 16.71
N ALA A 407 -3.77 14.58 15.91
CA ALA A 407 -4.82 15.46 15.43
C ALA A 407 -4.67 15.82 13.94
N VAL A 408 -5.79 16.16 13.33
CA VAL A 408 -5.85 16.93 12.08
C VAL A 408 -6.56 18.24 12.39
N ALA A 409 -5.98 19.35 11.98
CA ALA A 409 -6.41 20.69 12.36
C ALA A 409 -6.58 21.60 11.14
N PHE A 410 -7.35 22.67 11.31
CA PHE A 410 -7.34 23.82 10.41
C PHE A 410 -7.47 25.13 11.19
N ASN A 411 -6.78 26.16 10.71
CA ASN A 411 -6.80 27.50 11.30
C ASN A 411 -7.97 28.32 10.73
N ILE A 412 -8.64 29.10 11.59
CA ILE A 412 -9.75 29.97 11.17
C ILE A 412 -9.23 31.22 10.46
N ALA A 413 -8.14 31.79 10.96
CA ALA A 413 -7.42 32.94 10.41
C ALA A 413 -5.90 32.74 10.60
N GLU A 414 -5.08 33.50 9.87
CA GLU A 414 -3.60 33.40 9.86
C GLU A 414 -3.01 33.32 11.27
N ASP A 415 -2.20 32.31 11.54
CA ASP A 415 -1.25 32.36 12.65
C ASP A 415 -0.02 33.14 12.15
N THR A 416 0.26 34.33 12.68
CA THR A 416 1.43 35.11 12.21
C THR A 416 2.69 34.31 12.52
N LEU A 417 3.30 33.70 11.51
CA LEU A 417 4.50 32.86 11.61
C LEU A 417 5.67 33.72 12.13
N THR A 418 5.83 33.80 13.45
CA THR A 418 6.82 34.67 14.11
C THR A 418 8.19 34.00 14.19
N SER A 419 8.25 32.67 14.22
CA SER A 419 9.49 31.89 14.22
C SER A 419 9.22 30.42 13.91
N CYS A 420 10.13 29.73 13.23
CA CYS A 420 10.10 28.26 13.13
C CYS A 420 11.38 27.68 13.73
N GLU A 421 11.27 26.63 14.53
CA GLU A 421 12.40 25.86 15.05
C GLU A 421 12.27 24.40 14.59
N GLY A 422 13.18 23.96 13.71
CA GLY A 422 13.05 22.67 13.02
C GLY A 422 11.84 22.68 12.07
N ASN A 423 11.03 21.63 12.13
CA ASN A 423 9.82 21.48 11.31
C ASN A 423 8.56 22.06 12.00
N THR A 424 8.74 22.73 13.15
CA THR A 424 7.64 23.30 13.94
C THR A 424 7.67 24.81 13.83
N CYS A 425 6.65 25.39 13.20
CA CYS A 425 6.44 26.83 13.20
C CYS A 425 5.58 27.28 14.38
N TYR A 426 6.00 28.35 15.02
CA TYR A 426 5.33 29.05 16.11
C TYR A 426 4.86 30.41 15.61
N GLY A 427 3.58 30.70 15.81
CA GLY A 427 3.02 32.01 15.56
C GLY A 427 2.26 32.58 16.76
N GLU A 428 1.91 33.87 16.67
CA GLU A 428 0.86 34.43 17.53
C GLU A 428 -0.50 34.14 16.92
N ALA A 429 -1.20 33.14 17.48
CA ALA A 429 -2.50 32.69 16.99
C ALA A 429 -3.49 33.86 16.88
N LYS A 430 -3.97 34.14 15.66
CA LYS A 430 -5.08 35.08 15.48
C LYS A 430 -6.40 34.40 15.79
N PHE A 431 -7.30 35.18 16.36
CA PHE A 431 -8.62 34.76 16.75
C PHE A 431 -9.66 35.50 15.90
N ALA A 432 -10.61 34.73 15.36
CA ALA A 432 -11.66 35.22 14.49
C ALA A 432 -13.06 34.95 15.06
N ASP A 433 -14.06 35.65 14.53
CA ASP A 433 -15.45 35.60 14.99
C ASP A 433 -16.29 34.77 14.00
N ILE A 434 -16.45 33.49 14.33
CA ILE A 434 -17.22 32.48 13.59
C ILE A 434 -18.54 32.15 14.30
N LYS A 435 -19.07 33.05 15.13
CA LYS A 435 -20.32 32.82 15.87
C LYS A 435 -21.51 32.50 14.94
N ASP A 436 -21.49 33.01 13.71
CA ASP A 436 -22.52 32.78 12.68
C ASP A 436 -22.58 31.33 12.20
N TRP A 437 -21.54 30.53 12.45
CA TRP A 437 -21.54 29.10 12.12
C TRP A 437 -22.49 28.30 13.03
N GLY A 438 -22.88 28.83 14.20
CA GLY A 438 -23.75 28.17 15.19
C GLY A 438 -23.15 26.93 15.88
N GLY A 439 -22.04 26.42 15.36
CA GLY A 439 -21.38 25.18 15.74
C GLY A 439 -20.61 24.61 14.55
N ILE A 440 -20.23 23.33 14.63
CA ILE A 440 -19.43 22.66 13.61
C ILE A 440 -20.12 21.34 13.21
N CYS A 441 -20.24 21.10 11.91
CA CYS A 441 -20.49 19.78 11.34
C CYS A 441 -19.20 19.19 10.80
N ILE A 442 -18.92 17.93 11.10
CA ILE A 442 -17.82 17.16 10.53
C ILE A 442 -18.34 15.83 10.00
N THR A 443 -17.97 15.50 8.76
CA THR A 443 -18.20 14.18 8.16
C THR A 443 -16.89 13.40 8.18
N TYR A 444 -16.86 12.28 8.88
CA TYR A 444 -15.63 11.52 9.15
C TYR A 444 -15.87 10.01 9.28
N TYR A 445 -14.76 9.29 9.27
CA TYR A 445 -14.60 7.91 9.73
C TYR A 445 -13.43 7.85 10.73
N SER A 446 -13.55 7.01 11.75
CA SER A 446 -12.48 6.71 12.72
C SER A 446 -12.73 5.36 13.39
N GLU A 447 -11.72 4.51 13.49
CA GLU A 447 -11.80 3.22 14.20
C GLU A 447 -12.01 3.39 15.71
N LYS A 448 -11.50 4.49 16.28
CA LYS A 448 -11.61 4.85 17.70
C LYS A 448 -12.42 6.12 17.90
N ASP A 449 -12.87 6.30 19.14
CA ASP A 449 -13.48 7.54 19.59
C ASP A 449 -12.50 8.71 19.43
N ALA A 450 -12.99 9.77 18.81
CA ALA A 450 -12.30 11.02 18.58
C ALA A 450 -13.00 12.16 19.35
N TYR A 451 -12.50 13.38 19.21
CA TYR A 451 -13.20 14.58 19.65
C TYR A 451 -12.87 15.77 18.75
N LEU A 452 -13.85 16.66 18.56
CA LEU A 452 -13.59 18.02 18.11
C LEU A 452 -13.03 18.82 19.30
N ASN A 453 -11.93 19.53 19.10
CA ASN A 453 -11.36 20.48 20.04
C ASN A 453 -11.34 21.87 19.40
N VAL A 454 -11.76 22.90 20.13
CA VAL A 454 -11.82 24.29 19.63
C VAL A 454 -10.88 25.16 20.47
N VAL A 455 -9.88 25.76 19.82
CA VAL A 455 -8.92 26.65 20.50
C VAL A 455 -9.50 28.07 20.54
N VAL A 456 -9.65 28.60 21.75
CA VAL A 456 -10.37 29.84 22.03
C VAL A 456 -9.43 30.80 22.74
N LYS A 457 -9.58 32.09 22.44
CA LYS A 457 -8.79 33.14 23.09
C LYS A 457 -8.94 33.10 24.62
N ASP A 458 -7.83 33.31 25.31
CA ASP A 458 -7.72 33.37 26.77
C ASP A 458 -8.11 32.05 27.50
N VAL A 459 -8.23 30.92 26.78
CA VAL A 459 -8.46 29.58 27.32
C VAL A 459 -7.23 28.69 27.11
N PRO A 460 -6.62 28.11 28.17
CA PRO A 460 -5.49 27.17 28.02
C PRO A 460 -5.90 25.91 27.27
N TYR A 461 -4.99 25.36 26.43
CA TYR A 461 -5.27 24.24 25.52
C TYR A 461 -5.84 22.98 26.21
N GLU A 462 -5.40 22.68 27.44
CA GLU A 462 -5.90 21.51 28.18
C GLU A 462 -7.40 21.68 28.49
N ASN A 463 -7.82 22.94 28.70
CA ASN A 463 -9.18 23.36 29.02
C ASN A 463 -9.99 23.84 27.80
N SER A 464 -9.44 23.76 26.59
CA SER A 464 -10.16 24.07 25.35
C SER A 464 -11.48 23.27 25.25
N PRO A 465 -12.60 23.88 24.81
CA PRO A 465 -13.88 23.20 24.69
C PRO A 465 -13.84 22.08 23.65
N LYS A 466 -14.34 20.92 24.07
CA LYS A 466 -14.29 19.65 23.31
C LYS A 466 -15.68 19.03 23.17
N ALA A 467 -15.90 18.32 22.08
CA ALA A 467 -17.12 17.54 21.85
C ALA A 467 -16.76 16.14 21.35
N SER A 468 -17.38 15.12 21.94
CA SER A 468 -17.08 13.72 21.61
C SER A 468 -17.60 13.35 20.22
N LEU A 469 -16.74 12.66 19.47
CA LEU A 469 -17.03 12.05 18.18
C LEU A 469 -16.87 10.53 18.35
N PRO A 470 -17.95 9.73 18.35
CA PRO A 470 -17.81 8.29 18.53
C PRO A 470 -17.06 7.63 17.37
N ALA A 471 -16.41 6.49 17.64
CA ALA A 471 -15.93 5.57 16.64
C ALA A 471 -17.05 5.19 15.64
N SER A 472 -16.67 4.89 14.41
CA SER A 472 -17.63 4.62 13.33
C SER A 472 -17.14 3.49 12.43
N GLY A 473 -18.02 2.53 12.13
CA GLY A 473 -17.72 1.49 11.14
C GLY A 473 -17.66 2.00 9.69
N GLY A 474 -18.18 3.20 9.41
CA GLY A 474 -18.18 3.82 8.09
C GLY A 474 -18.43 5.32 8.21
N LEU A 475 -18.59 6.01 7.08
CA LEU A 475 -18.67 7.47 7.06
C LEU A 475 -19.93 8.00 7.75
N ILE A 476 -19.76 8.82 8.79
CA ILE A 476 -20.83 9.48 9.53
C ILE A 476 -20.64 10.99 9.58
N GLU A 477 -21.73 11.72 9.75
CA GLU A 477 -21.69 13.17 9.97
C GLU A 477 -22.17 13.48 11.40
N LYS A 478 -21.44 14.34 12.10
CA LYS A 478 -21.76 14.83 13.43
C LYS A 478 -21.77 16.34 13.43
N CYS A 479 -22.90 16.92 13.80
CA CYS A 479 -23.09 18.35 13.96
C CYS A 479 -23.24 18.65 15.46
N VAL A 480 -22.41 19.57 15.95
CA VAL A 480 -22.29 19.95 17.36
C VAL A 480 -22.53 21.45 17.45
N ALA A 481 -23.53 21.88 18.22
CA ALA A 481 -23.78 23.31 18.44
C ALA A 481 -22.76 23.89 19.43
N TRP A 482 -22.55 25.20 19.43
CA TRP A 482 -21.59 25.84 20.37
C TRP A 482 -21.89 25.55 21.85
N ASP A 483 -23.16 25.37 22.22
CA ASP A 483 -23.58 25.06 23.60
C ASP A 483 -23.29 23.61 24.02
N ASP A 484 -23.02 22.70 23.08
CA ASP A 484 -22.77 21.28 23.35
C ASP A 484 -21.30 20.99 23.75
N PHE A 485 -20.36 21.88 23.42
CA PHE A 485 -18.94 21.74 23.75
C PHE A 485 -18.67 21.86 25.25
N GLN A 486 -17.74 21.05 25.78
CA GLN A 486 -17.37 21.01 27.19
C GLN A 486 -15.85 21.17 27.41
N PRO A 487 -15.40 22.01 28.36
CA PRO A 487 -16.20 22.84 29.26
C PRO A 487 -16.94 23.96 28.49
N SER A 488 -18.17 24.26 28.92
CA SER A 488 -18.98 25.33 28.31
C SER A 488 -18.30 26.69 28.46
N VAL A 489 -18.01 27.34 27.33
CA VAL A 489 -17.40 28.68 27.26
C VAL A 489 -18.42 29.67 26.67
N PRO A 490 -18.79 30.74 27.41
CA PRO A 490 -19.73 31.74 26.91
C PRO A 490 -19.23 32.40 25.62
N ASN A 491 -20.05 32.38 24.57
CA ASN A 491 -19.74 32.92 23.24
C ASN A 491 -18.55 32.24 22.54
N LEU A 492 -18.40 30.91 22.69
CA LEU A 492 -17.35 30.07 22.10
C LEU A 492 -16.87 30.51 20.70
N GLY A 493 -17.79 30.75 19.76
CA GLY A 493 -17.45 31.14 18.38
C GLY A 493 -16.89 32.56 18.18
N THR A 494 -16.78 33.42 19.20
CA THR A 494 -16.41 34.84 19.00
C THR A 494 -14.91 35.13 18.86
N ALA A 495 -14.06 34.20 19.28
CA ALA A 495 -12.60 34.36 19.24
C ALA A 495 -11.93 32.98 19.15
N VAL A 496 -12.10 32.31 18.01
CA VAL A 496 -11.53 30.98 17.72
C VAL A 496 -10.30 31.12 16.84
N SER A 497 -9.21 30.40 17.13
CA SER A 497 -8.03 30.33 16.27
C SER A 497 -8.02 29.08 15.41
N THR A 498 -8.33 27.92 15.99
CA THR A 498 -8.09 26.61 15.39
C THR A 498 -9.18 25.61 15.80
N VAL A 499 -9.56 24.73 14.87
CA VAL A 499 -10.41 23.57 15.13
C VAL A 499 -9.61 22.31 14.84
N LEU A 500 -9.67 21.34 15.74
CA LEU A 500 -8.93 20.07 15.63
C LEU A 500 -9.89 18.88 15.74
N PHE A 501 -9.72 17.90 14.86
CA PHE A 501 -10.19 16.53 15.03
C PHE A 501 -9.08 15.73 15.71
N VAL A 502 -9.31 15.21 16.91
CA VAL A 502 -8.26 14.58 17.73
C VAL A 502 -8.64 13.15 18.10
N VAL A 503 -7.69 12.22 17.97
CA VAL A 503 -7.79 10.84 18.45
C VAL A 503 -6.76 10.61 19.55
N LYS A 504 -7.12 9.83 20.57
CA LYS A 504 -6.30 9.58 21.75
C LYS A 504 -6.19 8.08 22.01
N SER A 505 -4.98 7.60 22.24
CA SER A 505 -4.73 6.22 22.70
C SER A 505 -4.06 6.18 24.07
N TYR A 506 -4.34 5.11 24.81
CA TYR A 506 -3.73 4.74 26.09
C TYR A 506 -2.92 3.43 25.98
N GLU A 507 -2.70 2.92 24.77
CA GLU A 507 -1.98 1.68 24.49
C GLU A 507 -0.77 1.95 23.58
N ASN A 508 0.36 1.29 23.85
CA ASN A 508 1.62 1.52 23.12
C ASN A 508 1.67 0.68 21.84
N GLY A 509 2.05 1.28 20.71
CA GLY A 509 2.01 0.64 19.40
C GLY A 509 0.59 0.48 18.85
N ASP A 510 -0.38 1.16 19.46
CA ASP A 510 -1.77 1.18 19.01
C ASP A 510 -1.90 1.98 17.70
N ARG A 511 -2.95 1.69 16.92
CA ARG A 511 -3.19 2.29 15.60
C ARG A 511 -4.64 2.73 15.43
N ASN A 512 -4.86 3.77 14.65
CA ASN A 512 -6.21 4.23 14.27
C ASN A 512 -6.24 4.73 12.83
N GLN A 513 -7.01 4.05 11.97
CA GLN A 513 -7.39 4.55 10.66
C GLN A 513 -8.49 5.61 10.78
N PHE A 514 -8.38 6.69 10.01
CA PHE A 514 -9.37 7.77 9.98
C PHE A 514 -9.47 8.42 8.60
N ASN A 515 -10.57 9.12 8.36
CA ASN A 515 -10.75 10.02 7.21
C ASN A 515 -11.70 11.16 7.59
N ILE A 516 -11.36 12.39 7.23
CA ILE A 516 -12.26 13.55 7.30
C ILE A 516 -12.69 13.88 5.87
N ALA A 517 -13.97 13.70 5.55
CA ALA A 517 -14.49 13.86 4.19
C ALA A 517 -15.11 15.25 3.94
N GLY A 518 -15.59 15.92 5.00
CA GLY A 518 -16.21 17.24 4.89
C GLY A 518 -16.33 17.98 6.21
N ILE A 519 -16.31 19.31 6.14
CA ILE A 519 -16.39 20.23 7.30
C ILE A 519 -17.41 21.32 6.96
N GLY A 520 -18.28 21.67 7.90
CA GLY A 520 -19.36 22.62 7.71
C GLY A 520 -19.72 23.43 8.96
N LYS A 521 -20.49 24.50 8.76
CA LYS A 521 -21.26 25.19 9.80
C LYS A 521 -22.31 24.25 10.38
N TYR A 522 -22.79 24.51 11.60
CA TYR A 522 -23.86 23.71 12.19
C TYR A 522 -25.14 23.74 11.36
N SER A 523 -25.65 22.54 11.03
CA SER A 523 -26.93 22.31 10.38
C SER A 523 -27.60 21.09 11.01
N ALA A 524 -28.87 21.22 11.40
CA ALA A 524 -29.64 20.11 11.98
C ALA A 524 -29.87 18.94 11.01
N ASN A 525 -29.66 19.15 9.70
CA ASN A 525 -29.88 18.16 8.64
C ASN A 525 -28.56 17.61 8.06
N GLY A 526 -27.40 17.98 8.62
CA GLY A 526 -26.10 17.85 7.97
C GLY A 526 -25.76 19.06 7.11
N ALA A 527 -24.46 19.28 6.86
CA ALA A 527 -23.96 20.48 6.19
C ALA A 527 -23.40 20.19 4.79
N CYS A 528 -22.69 19.08 4.60
CA CYS A 528 -21.92 18.86 3.37
C CYS A 528 -22.50 17.86 2.37
N SER A 529 -23.69 17.28 2.63
CA SER A 529 -24.41 16.39 1.71
C SER A 529 -23.54 15.31 1.06
N ILE A 530 -22.52 14.82 1.78
CA ILE A 530 -21.64 13.77 1.29
C ILE A 530 -22.45 12.46 1.30
N PRO A 531 -22.42 11.67 0.22
CA PRO A 531 -23.09 10.37 0.17
C PRO A 531 -22.71 9.53 1.38
N LYS A 532 -23.71 8.89 2.01
CA LYS A 532 -23.52 8.01 3.17
C LYS A 532 -23.93 6.61 2.77
N THR A 533 -22.95 5.75 2.54
CA THR A 533 -23.16 4.30 2.42
C THR A 533 -23.47 3.72 3.80
N SER A 534 -24.43 2.81 3.86
CA SER A 534 -24.73 2.07 5.08
C SER A 534 -23.77 0.90 5.24
N TYR A 535 -22.49 1.19 5.52
CA TYR A 535 -21.54 0.14 5.91
C TYR A 535 -22.06 -0.54 7.19
N THR A 536 -22.38 -1.82 7.07
CA THR A 536 -22.73 -2.67 8.22
C THR A 536 -21.51 -3.56 8.47
N PRO A 537 -20.73 -3.34 9.52
CA PRO A 537 -19.61 -4.22 9.83
C PRO A 537 -20.14 -5.65 9.99
N ILE A 538 -19.55 -6.61 9.28
CA ILE A 538 -19.81 -8.03 9.54
C ILE A 538 -19.20 -8.31 10.92
N SER A 539 -20.03 -8.25 11.96
CA SER A 539 -19.54 -8.44 13.32
C SER A 539 -19.01 -9.88 13.44
N SER A 540 -17.72 -10.02 13.73
CA SER A 540 -17.05 -11.30 13.98
C SER A 540 -17.39 -11.88 15.37
N SER A 541 -18.63 -11.67 15.82
CA SER A 541 -19.16 -12.02 17.15
C SER A 541 -19.51 -13.50 17.32
N SER A 542 -18.66 -14.40 16.81
CA SER A 542 -18.80 -15.85 17.01
C SER A 542 -17.48 -16.61 17.29
N ARG A 543 -16.40 -15.92 17.68
CA ARG A 543 -15.24 -16.57 18.34
C ARG A 543 -15.39 -16.58 19.86
N THR A 544 -16.11 -17.56 20.38
CA THR A 544 -15.93 -17.97 21.79
C THR A 544 -14.50 -18.49 21.99
N PRO A 545 -13.81 -18.10 23.06
CA PRO A 545 -12.39 -18.44 23.24
C PRO A 545 -12.23 -19.93 23.55
N ARG A 546 -11.60 -20.67 22.64
CA ARG A 546 -11.21 -22.07 22.89
C ARG A 546 -9.74 -22.12 23.33
N SER A 547 -9.53 -22.33 24.62
CA SER A 547 -8.22 -22.44 25.26
C SER A 547 -7.52 -23.78 24.93
N SER A 548 -6.55 -23.75 24.01
CA SER A 548 -5.50 -24.78 23.78
C SER A 548 -4.76 -24.42 22.49
N SER A 549 -3.45 -24.58 22.30
CA SER A 549 -2.34 -24.91 23.22
C SER A 549 -1.05 -24.79 22.39
N SER A 550 -0.04 -24.06 22.88
CA SER A 550 1.37 -24.10 22.43
C SER A 550 1.66 -24.53 20.97
N SER A 551 1.66 -23.58 20.04
CA SER A 551 2.54 -23.61 18.87
C SER A 551 3.37 -22.32 18.85
N LYS A 552 4.69 -22.44 18.88
CA LYS A 552 5.58 -21.30 18.65
C LYS A 552 5.49 -20.94 17.17
N VAL A 553 4.81 -19.85 16.85
CA VAL A 553 4.92 -19.23 15.53
C VAL A 553 6.30 -18.59 15.46
N TYR A 554 7.16 -19.09 14.57
CA TYR A 554 8.36 -18.39 14.17
C TYR A 554 7.92 -17.21 13.30
N LYS A 555 8.32 -15.99 13.69
CA LYS A 555 8.15 -14.78 12.86
C LYS A 555 9.37 -14.69 11.94
N ASP A 556 9.26 -15.24 10.74
CA ASP A 556 10.34 -15.26 9.74
C ASP A 556 10.17 -14.13 8.68
N GLU A 557 9.66 -12.96 9.08
CA GLU A 557 9.56 -11.77 8.23
C GLU A 557 10.60 -10.72 8.61
N CYS A 558 11.46 -10.32 7.67
CA CYS A 558 12.44 -9.24 7.91
C CYS A 558 11.81 -7.85 7.73
N SER A 559 10.90 -7.46 8.63
CA SER A 559 10.30 -6.13 8.57
C SER A 559 11.24 -5.03 9.09
N PHE A 560 12.28 -4.72 8.30
CA PHE A 560 13.07 -3.51 8.51
C PHE A 560 12.22 -2.24 8.39
N LYS A 561 11.13 -2.29 7.61
CA LYS A 561 10.16 -1.18 7.50
C LYS A 561 9.51 -0.84 8.85
N ASN A 562 9.33 -1.81 9.76
CA ASN A 562 8.85 -1.55 11.13
C ASN A 562 9.84 -0.71 11.97
N LEU A 563 11.12 -0.62 11.61
CA LEU A 563 12.09 0.23 12.32
C LEU A 563 11.98 1.73 11.93
N SER A 564 11.02 2.10 11.07
CA SER A 564 10.88 3.46 10.53
C SER A 564 12.17 3.99 9.89
N PRO A 565 12.61 3.39 8.76
CA PRO A 565 13.89 3.73 8.16
C PRO A 565 13.97 5.18 7.70
N VAL A 566 15.08 5.83 8.05
CA VAL A 566 15.50 7.14 7.51
C VAL A 566 16.09 7.01 6.11
N TRP A 567 16.49 5.80 5.72
CA TRP A 567 16.86 5.44 4.35
C TRP A 567 16.64 3.95 4.09
N TYR A 568 16.10 3.59 2.93
CA TYR A 568 15.97 2.20 2.49
C TYR A 568 16.25 2.14 0.99
N GLY A 569 17.31 1.41 0.61
CA GLY A 569 17.81 1.36 -0.75
C GLY A 569 16.81 0.87 -1.81
N PRO A 570 15.97 -0.14 -1.53
CA PRO A 570 14.96 -0.62 -2.47
C PRO A 570 13.87 0.40 -2.81
N ASP A 571 13.65 1.42 -1.99
CA ASP A 571 12.71 2.51 -2.29
C ASP A 571 13.29 3.51 -3.33
N GLY A 572 14.57 3.38 -3.71
CA GLY A 572 15.17 4.05 -4.86
C GLY A 572 15.73 5.47 -4.63
N TYR A 573 15.74 5.97 -3.39
CA TYR A 573 16.21 7.31 -3.04
C TYR A 573 17.72 7.38 -2.73
N LEU A 574 18.42 8.38 -3.26
CA LEU A 574 19.86 8.64 -3.03
C LEU A 574 20.18 9.58 -1.86
N SER A 575 19.23 9.86 -0.98
CA SER A 575 19.45 10.69 0.21
C SER A 575 18.87 10.06 1.48
N VAL A 576 19.63 10.16 2.57
CA VAL A 576 19.22 9.79 3.92
C VAL A 576 18.42 10.94 4.53
N LYS A 577 17.28 10.65 5.15
CA LYS A 577 16.46 11.64 5.86
C LYS A 577 17.09 12.00 7.20
N THR A 578 18.04 12.94 7.18
CA THR A 578 18.79 13.38 8.36
C THR A 578 18.07 14.46 9.19
N GLY A 579 16.96 15.02 8.71
CA GLY A 579 16.29 16.17 9.34
C GLY A 579 17.03 17.52 9.21
N TYR A 580 18.17 17.55 8.50
CA TYR A 580 19.04 18.75 8.39
C TYR A 580 19.55 19.03 6.97
N SER A 581 18.89 18.46 5.96
CA SER A 581 19.16 18.71 4.54
C SER A 581 18.21 19.79 3.99
N THR A 582 18.74 20.74 3.23
CA THR A 582 17.93 21.72 2.47
C THR A 582 17.90 21.37 0.99
N VAL A 583 16.92 21.91 0.26
CA VAL A 583 16.49 21.47 -1.09
C VAL A 583 17.54 21.62 -2.22
N THR A 584 18.78 22.02 -1.91
CA THR A 584 19.81 22.41 -2.90
C THR A 584 21.24 21.95 -2.61
N SER A 585 21.50 21.07 -1.62
CA SER A 585 22.88 20.88 -1.11
C SER A 585 23.18 19.52 -0.45
N ASP A 586 24.47 19.31 -0.12
CA ASP A 586 25.12 18.02 0.24
C ASP A 586 24.57 17.26 1.47
N GLY A 587 23.61 17.80 2.23
CA GLY A 587 23.03 17.15 3.40
C GLY A 587 22.22 15.90 3.05
N GLY A 588 22.46 14.79 3.74
CA GLY A 588 21.83 13.49 3.52
C GLY A 588 22.27 12.74 2.26
N HIS A 589 22.93 13.41 1.30
CA HIS A 589 23.35 12.78 0.05
C HIS A 589 24.51 11.80 0.22
N TRP A 590 24.38 10.65 -0.44
CA TRP A 590 25.42 9.64 -0.50
C TRP A 590 26.58 10.03 -1.42
N TYR A 591 27.80 9.73 -0.98
CA TYR A 591 29.03 9.86 -1.75
C TYR A 591 29.93 8.64 -1.53
N ALA A 592 30.75 8.32 -2.54
CA ALA A 592 31.82 7.34 -2.40
C ALA A 592 33.09 8.00 -1.84
N PHE A 593 33.91 7.25 -1.10
CA PHE A 593 35.20 7.71 -0.62
C PHE A 593 36.22 6.56 -0.49
N LYS A 594 37.50 6.92 -0.63
CA LYS A 594 38.66 6.04 -0.41
C LYS A 594 39.76 6.79 0.35
N ASP A 595 40.55 6.09 1.17
CA ASP A 595 41.64 6.68 1.94
C ASP A 595 42.99 6.77 1.19
N ASN A 596 43.13 6.03 0.09
CA ASN A 596 44.35 5.99 -0.73
C ASN A 596 44.01 5.75 -2.22
N ASP A 597 44.77 6.37 -3.12
CA ASP A 597 44.64 6.21 -4.58
C ASP A 597 45.03 4.80 -5.08
N GLU A 598 45.72 3.99 -4.28
CA GLU A 598 46.02 2.60 -4.59
C GLU A 598 44.81 1.65 -4.48
N VAL A 599 43.69 2.11 -3.92
CA VAL A 599 42.43 1.34 -3.88
C VAL A 599 41.66 1.51 -5.19
N ASN A 600 41.41 0.40 -5.88
CA ASN A 600 40.53 0.35 -7.04
C ASN A 600 39.13 -0.11 -6.63
N GLU A 601 38.19 0.83 -6.58
CA GLU A 601 36.76 0.55 -6.48
C GLU A 601 36.23 0.06 -7.83
N THR A 602 35.29 -0.87 -7.80
CA THR A 602 34.55 -1.36 -8.97
C THR A 602 33.09 -1.45 -8.59
N TYR A 603 32.28 -0.61 -9.22
CA TYR A 603 30.83 -0.64 -9.10
C TYR A 603 30.24 -1.61 -10.13
N PRO A 604 29.06 -2.23 -9.86
CA PRO A 604 28.42 -3.15 -10.80
C PRO A 604 27.89 -2.49 -12.08
N VAL A 605 27.95 -1.16 -12.17
CA VAL A 605 27.61 -0.34 -13.34
C VAL A 605 28.69 0.72 -13.52
N GLN A 606 28.95 1.19 -14.75
CA GLN A 606 29.90 2.29 -14.96
C GLN A 606 29.39 3.60 -14.32
N VAL A 607 30.13 4.06 -13.32
CA VAL A 607 29.94 5.35 -12.65
C VAL A 607 30.85 6.37 -13.36
N ASN A 608 30.28 7.43 -13.93
CA ASN A 608 31.06 8.50 -14.57
C ASN A 608 31.74 9.35 -13.47
N SER A 609 33.06 9.21 -13.32
CA SER A 609 33.85 9.83 -12.25
C SER A 609 34.01 11.36 -12.34
N GLU A 610 33.42 12.02 -13.34
CA GLU A 610 33.56 13.47 -13.58
C GLU A 610 32.26 14.27 -13.34
N LEU A 611 31.17 13.61 -12.90
CA LEU A 611 29.90 14.25 -12.54
C LEU A 611 29.45 13.76 -11.15
N GLY A 612 29.21 14.70 -10.23
CA GLY A 612 28.81 14.41 -8.85
C GLY A 612 27.35 13.94 -8.71
N GLN A 613 27.01 13.41 -7.53
CA GLN A 613 25.68 12.98 -7.02
C GLN A 613 24.85 12.03 -7.92
N ASP A 614 24.55 12.38 -9.18
CA ASP A 614 23.78 11.58 -10.15
C ASP A 614 24.41 10.21 -10.48
N SER A 615 25.68 10.02 -10.16
CA SER A 615 26.48 8.87 -10.59
C SER A 615 26.21 7.57 -9.82
N LEU A 616 25.60 7.63 -8.63
CA LEU A 616 25.30 6.46 -7.80
C LEU A 616 23.90 5.85 -8.03
N GLN A 617 22.98 6.53 -8.74
CA GLN A 617 21.62 5.99 -8.99
C GLN A 617 21.64 4.66 -9.74
N PRO A 618 22.52 4.42 -10.74
CA PRO A 618 22.63 3.11 -11.38
C PRO A 618 23.13 2.00 -10.44
N VAL A 619 23.94 2.35 -9.42
CA VAL A 619 24.36 1.42 -8.36
C VAL A 619 23.16 1.09 -7.48
N LEU A 620 22.44 2.12 -6.99
CA LEU A 620 21.25 1.96 -6.17
C LEU A 620 20.20 1.06 -6.82
N ASN A 621 19.84 1.35 -8.07
CA ASN A 621 18.88 0.59 -8.86
C ASN A 621 19.33 -0.86 -9.14
N ARG A 622 20.65 -1.13 -9.10
CA ARG A 622 21.22 -2.46 -9.40
C ARG A 622 21.40 -3.32 -8.16
N CYS A 623 21.85 -2.74 -7.05
CA CYS A 623 22.11 -3.46 -5.79
C CYS A 623 20.90 -3.48 -4.85
N GLN A 624 19.85 -2.70 -5.15
CA GLN A 624 18.75 -2.36 -4.22
C GLN A 624 19.26 -1.73 -2.91
N GLY A 625 20.37 -1.00 -3.02
CA GLY A 625 21.21 -0.54 -1.92
C GLY A 625 22.50 0.04 -2.48
N LEU A 626 23.48 0.34 -1.63
CA LEU A 626 24.78 0.82 -2.06
C LEU A 626 25.80 -0.30 -1.95
N CYS A 627 26.06 -0.98 -3.07
CA CYS A 627 27.06 -2.03 -3.17
C CYS A 627 28.32 -1.61 -3.92
N VAL A 628 29.47 -2.05 -3.40
CA VAL A 628 30.80 -1.79 -3.95
C VAL A 628 31.67 -3.03 -3.78
N THR A 629 32.44 -3.37 -4.82
CA THR A 629 33.58 -4.27 -4.70
C THR A 629 34.86 -3.43 -4.79
N HIS A 630 35.81 -3.57 -3.87
CA HIS A 630 37.12 -2.91 -4.01
C HIS A 630 38.30 -3.86 -3.91
N LYS A 631 39.43 -3.44 -4.49
CA LYS A 631 40.70 -4.19 -4.53
C LYS A 631 41.87 -3.24 -4.35
N GLY A 632 42.67 -3.50 -3.32
CA GLY A 632 43.87 -2.73 -2.99
C GLY A 632 44.18 -2.86 -1.51
N ALA A 633 45.15 -2.09 -1.02
CA ALA A 633 45.42 -1.95 0.41
C ALA A 633 44.95 -0.56 0.87
N GLY A 634 43.81 -0.51 1.56
CA GLY A 634 43.20 0.73 2.05
C GLY A 634 41.75 0.51 2.51
N ASN A 635 41.09 1.60 2.86
CA ASN A 635 39.67 1.66 3.22
C ASN A 635 38.91 2.38 2.09
N ALA A 636 37.79 1.80 1.67
CA ALA A 636 36.90 2.38 0.67
C ALA A 636 35.43 2.10 1.04
N GLY A 637 34.52 2.94 0.57
CA GLY A 637 33.10 2.77 0.85
C GLY A 637 32.23 3.99 0.58
N PHE A 638 31.16 4.12 1.36
CA PHE A 638 30.12 5.13 1.18
C PHE A 638 29.94 5.97 2.43
N GLY A 639 29.68 7.26 2.26
CA GLY A 639 29.35 8.18 3.33
C GLY A 639 28.16 9.06 2.98
N PHE A 640 27.55 9.66 4.00
CA PHE A 640 26.64 10.78 3.83
C PHE A 640 26.89 11.84 4.91
N ASN A 641 26.58 13.09 4.60
CA ASN A 641 26.70 14.21 5.54
C ASN A 641 25.39 14.38 6.30
N ILE A 642 25.44 14.76 7.57
CA ILE A 642 24.22 14.97 8.36
C ILE A 642 23.50 16.23 7.90
N ALA A 643 24.25 17.28 7.60
CA ALA A 643 23.72 18.56 7.16
C ALA A 643 24.53 19.16 6.03
N ASP A 644 23.98 20.21 5.44
CA ASP A 644 24.65 21.00 4.42
C ASP A 644 25.94 21.65 4.94
N LYS A 645 26.85 21.94 4.01
CA LYS A 645 28.03 22.77 4.30
C LYS A 645 27.59 24.21 4.60
N ASP A 646 28.35 24.91 5.42
CA ASP A 646 28.17 26.34 5.64
C ASP A 646 28.56 27.17 4.39
N GLU A 647 28.36 28.49 4.46
CA GLU A 647 28.72 29.44 3.38
C GLU A 647 30.21 29.41 2.99
N ASN A 648 31.08 28.83 3.83
CA ASN A 648 32.52 28.66 3.59
C ASN A 648 32.88 27.27 3.07
N GLY A 649 31.90 26.39 2.81
CA GLY A 649 32.09 25.02 2.38
C GLY A 649 32.48 24.04 3.50
N LYS A 650 32.36 24.43 4.77
CA LYS A 650 32.68 23.56 5.93
C LYS A 650 31.46 22.71 6.31
N LEU A 651 31.67 21.40 6.51
CA LEU A 651 30.64 20.52 7.06
C LEU A 651 30.12 21.01 8.42
N GLN A 652 28.79 21.06 8.57
CA GLN A 652 28.14 21.40 9.83
C GLN A 652 27.90 20.14 10.67
N ALA A 653 28.21 20.23 11.97
CA ALA A 653 27.74 19.26 12.95
C ALA A 653 26.28 19.54 13.33
N LYS A 654 25.48 18.50 13.58
CA LYS A 654 24.12 18.59 14.12
C LYS A 654 23.89 17.55 15.21
N ASP A 655 22.75 17.66 15.87
CA ASP A 655 22.36 16.81 16.99
C ASP A 655 21.53 15.61 16.53
N LEU A 656 22.08 14.40 16.68
CA LEU A 656 21.40 13.13 16.38
C LEU A 656 21.01 12.35 17.65
N LYS A 657 20.90 13.00 18.82
CA LYS A 657 20.41 12.34 20.04
C LYS A 657 19.07 11.64 19.84
N TYR A 658 18.18 12.24 19.03
CA TYR A 658 16.86 11.70 18.74
C TYR A 658 16.88 10.39 17.93
N TRP A 659 18.02 10.00 17.34
CA TRP A 659 18.18 8.65 16.76
C TRP A 659 18.51 7.58 17.82
N GLY A 660 18.99 7.94 19.01
CA GLY A 660 19.49 7.02 20.06
C GLY A 660 20.75 6.19 19.70
N GLY A 661 21.07 6.10 18.41
CA GLY A 661 22.08 5.26 17.81
C GLY A 661 21.71 5.04 16.34
N MET A 662 21.99 3.86 15.80
CA MET A 662 21.64 3.50 14.43
C MET A 662 21.40 1.99 14.28
N CYS A 663 20.36 1.61 13.54
CA CYS A 663 20.10 0.27 13.04
C CYS A 663 20.38 0.22 11.54
N ILE A 664 21.10 -0.82 11.09
CA ILE A 664 21.55 -0.94 9.68
C ILE A 664 21.19 -2.31 9.14
N VAL A 665 20.64 -2.35 7.92
CA VAL A 665 20.58 -3.56 7.09
C VAL A 665 21.76 -3.56 6.13
N TYR A 666 22.58 -4.60 6.17
CA TYR A 666 23.75 -4.74 5.32
C TYR A 666 24.03 -6.20 4.97
N ALA A 667 24.72 -6.39 3.85
CA ALA A 667 25.48 -7.60 3.55
C ALA A 667 26.95 -7.22 3.35
N SER A 668 27.87 -8.09 3.75
CA SER A 668 29.31 -7.87 3.61
C SER A 668 30.08 -9.19 3.67
N GLU A 669 31.09 -9.34 2.82
CA GLU A 669 32.02 -10.48 2.81
C GLU A 669 33.01 -10.46 3.98
N ASN A 670 33.31 -9.27 4.51
CA ASN A 670 34.18 -9.03 5.66
C ASN A 670 33.43 -8.26 6.77
N ASP A 671 34.08 -8.01 7.91
CA ASP A 671 33.52 -7.15 8.95
C ASP A 671 33.33 -5.72 8.40
N LEU A 672 32.11 -5.18 8.51
CA LEU A 672 31.76 -3.85 8.04
C LEU A 672 32.03 -2.83 9.15
N HIS A 673 32.80 -1.81 8.87
CA HIS A 673 33.11 -0.73 9.81
C HIS A 673 32.21 0.48 9.56
N ILE A 674 31.77 1.10 10.65
CA ILE A 674 31.07 2.38 10.62
C ILE A 674 31.90 3.38 11.42
N ALA A 675 32.32 4.45 10.77
CA ALA A 675 32.99 5.59 11.38
C ALA A 675 32.06 6.79 11.39
N ILE A 676 32.17 7.60 12.44
CA ILE A 676 31.42 8.85 12.60
C ILE A 676 32.42 9.99 12.60
N ASN A 677 32.18 10.98 11.73
CA ASN A 677 32.97 12.19 11.68
C ASN A 677 32.34 13.29 12.55
N ASP A 678 33.17 14.12 13.17
CA ASP A 678 32.76 15.37 13.81
C ASP A 678 33.09 16.58 12.91
N ALA A 679 32.59 17.78 13.22
CA ALA A 679 32.89 18.97 12.39
C ALA A 679 34.26 19.62 12.69
N GLU A 680 35.11 18.96 13.49
CA GLU A 680 36.45 19.41 13.90
C GLU A 680 37.55 18.53 13.23
N GLN A 681 37.26 17.28 12.86
CA GLN A 681 38.20 16.26 12.36
C GLN A 681 37.93 15.76 10.93
N ASN A 682 37.81 16.67 9.95
CA ASN A 682 37.64 16.30 8.53
C ASN A 682 38.91 15.64 7.91
N ASP A 683 39.22 14.41 8.31
CA ASP A 683 40.34 13.60 7.80
C ASP A 683 39.87 12.21 7.31
N PHE A 684 39.23 12.19 6.14
CA PHE A 684 38.84 10.97 5.44
C PHE A 684 40.04 10.04 5.12
N ALA A 685 41.27 10.56 5.09
CA ALA A 685 42.48 9.76 4.88
C ALA A 685 42.91 8.95 6.13
N ASN A 686 42.20 9.10 7.26
CA ASN A 686 42.39 8.34 8.49
C ASN A 686 41.08 7.77 9.06
N VAL A 687 40.12 7.37 8.20
CA VAL A 687 38.80 6.86 8.61
C VAL A 687 38.85 5.77 9.69
N SER A 688 39.89 4.93 9.69
CA SER A 688 40.12 3.86 10.68
C SER A 688 40.45 4.34 12.11
N LYS A 689 40.72 5.63 12.31
CA LYS A 689 40.96 6.22 13.64
C LYS A 689 39.73 6.87 14.24
N LEU A 690 38.76 7.29 13.40
CA LEU A 690 37.55 7.98 13.82
C LEU A 690 36.74 7.13 14.81
N PRO A 691 35.93 7.77 15.70
CA PRO A 691 34.99 7.06 16.56
C PRO A 691 34.05 6.18 15.74
N GLY A 692 33.84 4.94 16.17
CA GLY A 692 33.17 3.98 15.32
C GLY A 692 32.80 2.67 16.00
N VAL A 693 32.19 1.79 15.21
CA VAL A 693 31.81 0.43 15.61
C VAL A 693 32.07 -0.53 14.43
N THR A 694 32.27 -1.81 14.75
CA THR A 694 32.45 -2.88 13.75
C THR A 694 31.25 -3.81 13.81
N LEU A 695 30.62 -4.05 12.66
CA LEU A 695 29.57 -5.04 12.47
C LEU A 695 30.18 -6.32 11.89
N PRO A 696 29.73 -7.51 12.32
CA PRO A 696 30.33 -8.78 11.90
C PRO A 696 30.03 -9.11 10.44
N GLN A 697 30.96 -9.77 9.75
CA GLN A 697 30.73 -10.26 8.39
C GLN A 697 29.42 -11.07 8.24
N THR A 698 28.84 -11.07 7.05
CA THR A 698 27.59 -11.78 6.76
C THR A 698 27.82 -13.15 6.13
N ASP A 699 26.85 -14.05 6.23
CA ASP A 699 26.89 -15.40 5.67
C ASP A 699 26.16 -15.53 4.31
N GLY A 700 26.29 -14.48 3.48
CA GLY A 700 25.63 -14.38 2.16
C GLY A 700 24.20 -13.86 2.19
N TYR A 701 23.71 -13.47 3.37
CA TYR A 701 22.37 -12.95 3.63
C TYR A 701 22.45 -11.63 4.38
N ALA A 702 21.49 -10.73 4.14
CA ALA A 702 21.46 -9.45 4.84
C ALA A 702 21.19 -9.63 6.35
N LYS A 703 21.88 -8.83 7.16
CA LYS A 703 21.70 -8.78 8.62
C LYS A 703 21.24 -7.40 9.05
N ILE A 704 20.43 -7.38 10.11
CA ILE A 704 20.11 -6.16 10.85
C ILE A 704 20.98 -6.11 12.11
N GLU A 705 21.75 -5.03 12.28
CA GLU A 705 22.51 -4.76 13.51
C GLU A 705 22.15 -3.37 14.03
N CYS A 706 21.85 -3.27 15.33
CA CYS A 706 21.50 -2.02 16.01
C CYS A 706 22.56 -1.66 17.03
N LYS A 707 23.05 -0.42 16.97
CA LYS A 707 24.10 0.12 17.84
C LYS A 707 23.70 1.45 18.44
N SER A 708 23.72 1.53 19.77
CA SER A 708 23.47 2.78 20.49
C SER A 708 24.63 3.75 20.31
N TRP A 709 24.42 5.07 20.43
CA TRP A 709 25.53 6.04 20.31
C TRP A 709 26.67 5.79 21.33
N ASN A 710 26.38 5.14 22.46
CA ASN A 710 27.37 4.74 23.46
C ASN A 710 28.36 3.66 22.98
N GLU A 711 28.02 2.89 21.94
CA GLU A 711 28.87 1.84 21.36
C GLU A 711 29.83 2.39 20.29
N PHE A 712 29.57 3.58 19.74
CA PHE A 712 30.47 4.28 18.83
C PHE A 712 31.54 5.01 19.65
N VAL A 713 32.69 4.37 19.80
CA VAL A 713 33.78 4.85 20.65
C VAL A 713 35.00 5.23 19.84
N ASP A 714 35.69 6.27 20.31
CA ASP A 714 37.01 6.66 19.80
C ASP A 714 38.02 5.49 19.96
N SER A 715 38.79 5.22 18.90
CA SER A 715 39.61 4.02 18.80
C SER A 715 40.76 3.96 19.82
N GLU A 716 41.32 5.12 20.19
CA GLU A 716 42.46 5.27 21.10
C GLU A 716 42.01 5.48 22.55
N THR A 717 41.09 6.43 22.78
CA THR A 717 40.66 6.88 24.11
C THR A 717 39.48 6.09 24.68
N ARG A 718 38.72 5.37 23.84
CA ARG A 718 37.51 4.61 24.20
C ARG A 718 36.38 5.45 24.80
N VAL A 719 36.41 6.75 24.56
CA VAL A 719 35.32 7.67 24.91
C VAL A 719 34.21 7.53 23.86
N PRO A 720 32.93 7.38 24.26
CA PRO A 720 31.81 7.42 23.32
C PRO A 720 31.69 8.76 22.59
N ILE A 721 31.17 8.74 21.37
CA ILE A 721 30.93 9.97 20.62
C ILE A 721 29.86 10.85 21.28
N ASP A 722 30.02 12.16 21.13
CA ASP A 722 28.97 13.14 21.45
C ASP A 722 27.99 13.24 20.27
N PRO A 723 26.75 12.71 20.38
CA PRO A 723 25.78 12.76 19.29
C PRO A 723 25.34 14.18 18.92
N SER A 724 25.69 15.22 19.70
CA SER A 724 25.47 16.62 19.32
C SER A 724 26.49 17.19 18.32
N LYS A 725 27.52 16.41 17.95
CA LYS A 725 28.66 16.86 17.15
C LYS A 725 28.83 16.15 15.80
N ILE A 726 27.88 15.31 15.39
CA ILE A 726 28.05 14.46 14.21
C ILE A 726 27.92 15.28 12.92
N SER A 727 28.91 15.17 12.03
CA SER A 727 28.97 15.86 10.72
C SER A 727 28.74 14.91 9.54
N SER A 728 29.24 13.67 9.61
CA SER A 728 29.08 12.64 8.58
C SER A 728 29.06 11.23 9.20
N ILE A 729 28.41 10.28 8.52
CA ILE A 729 28.44 8.85 8.85
C ILE A 729 29.04 8.11 7.65
N LEU A 730 30.02 7.24 7.92
CA LEU A 730 30.87 6.58 6.93
C LEU A 730 30.83 5.06 7.12
N PHE A 731 30.64 4.33 6.03
CA PHE A 731 30.57 2.87 5.97
C PHE A 731 31.68 2.38 5.06
N TYR A 732 32.53 1.49 5.57
CA TYR A 732 33.68 0.97 4.83
C TYR A 732 34.07 -0.41 5.34
N ASP A 733 34.79 -1.16 4.53
CA ASP A 733 35.47 -2.37 4.94
C ASP A 733 36.96 -2.31 4.53
N TYR A 734 37.74 -3.27 5.00
CA TYR A 734 39.19 -3.26 4.83
C TYR A 734 39.70 -4.49 4.06
N ALA A 735 40.20 -4.25 2.85
CA ALA A 735 40.77 -5.26 1.99
C ALA A 735 42.17 -5.70 2.46
N LYS A 736 42.27 -6.90 3.04
CA LYS A 736 43.56 -7.49 3.46
C LYS A 736 44.31 -8.09 2.27
N ASN A 737 45.59 -7.72 2.13
CA ASN A 737 46.57 -8.38 1.25
C ASN A 737 46.17 -8.47 -0.24
N ASN A 738 45.55 -7.43 -0.80
CA ASN A 738 45.04 -7.39 -2.19
C ASN A 738 43.96 -8.44 -2.52
N ALA A 739 43.34 -9.06 -1.51
CA ALA A 739 42.06 -9.72 -1.71
C ALA A 739 40.99 -8.66 -2.04
N GLY A 740 40.01 -9.02 -2.88
CA GLY A 740 38.84 -8.17 -3.04
C GLY A 740 37.94 -8.26 -1.82
N SER A 741 37.14 -7.23 -1.59
CA SER A 741 36.03 -7.26 -0.63
C SER A 741 34.80 -6.60 -1.24
N SER A 742 33.64 -7.20 -1.00
CA SER A 742 32.33 -6.66 -1.37
C SER A 742 31.46 -6.41 -0.14
N PHE A 743 30.74 -5.29 -0.13
CA PHE A 743 29.64 -5.04 0.79
C PHE A 743 28.49 -4.27 0.12
N ASN A 744 27.31 -4.33 0.73
CA ASN A 744 26.08 -3.66 0.31
C ASN A 744 25.33 -3.12 1.53
N ILE A 745 25.02 -1.82 1.53
CA ILE A 745 24.14 -1.19 2.54
C ILE A 745 22.73 -1.12 1.96
N LEU A 746 21.76 -1.75 2.64
CA LEU A 746 20.37 -1.87 2.16
C LEU A 746 19.43 -0.92 2.89
N GLY A 747 19.75 -0.49 4.12
CA GLY A 747 18.89 0.42 4.87
C GLY A 747 19.51 0.95 6.17
N ILE A 748 19.02 2.11 6.60
CA ILE A 748 19.38 2.79 7.85
C ILE A 748 18.11 3.25 8.57
N ALA A 749 18.04 2.98 9.87
CA ALA A 749 16.99 3.42 10.78
C ALA A 749 17.59 3.97 12.08
N PRO A 750 16.84 4.77 12.86
CA PRO A 750 17.16 5.08 14.25
C PRO A 750 17.36 3.80 15.08
N TYR A 751 18.04 3.92 16.22
CA TYR A 751 18.22 2.79 17.14
C TYR A 751 16.92 2.36 17.79
N GLN A 752 16.71 1.04 17.82
CA GLN A 752 15.70 0.38 18.64
C GLN A 752 16.36 -0.80 19.36
N GLU A 753 15.93 -1.10 20.59
CA GLU A 753 16.37 -2.32 21.28
C GLU A 753 15.78 -3.55 20.58
N LEU A 754 16.64 -4.43 20.06
CA LEU A 754 16.21 -5.69 19.48
C LEU A 754 16.05 -6.74 20.58
N ASP A 755 14.82 -7.19 20.82
CA ASP A 755 14.52 -8.29 21.73
C ASP A 755 15.37 -9.52 21.36
N GLY A 756 16.27 -9.94 22.26
CA GLY A 756 17.36 -10.90 22.00
C GLY A 756 16.96 -12.34 21.62
N THR A 757 15.69 -12.60 21.35
CA THR A 757 15.20 -13.80 20.64
C THR A 757 15.23 -13.65 19.12
N SER A 758 15.41 -12.42 18.61
CA SER A 758 15.22 -12.03 17.23
C SER A 758 16.55 -11.93 16.48
N TYR A 759 17.18 -13.07 16.20
CA TYR A 759 18.21 -13.13 15.16
C TYR A 759 17.54 -12.96 13.79
N LEU A 760 17.21 -11.71 13.44
CA LEU A 760 16.75 -11.28 12.12
C LEU A 760 17.89 -11.44 11.10
N LYS A 761 18.13 -12.69 10.68
CA LYS A 761 18.67 -12.94 9.34
C LYS A 761 17.56 -12.57 8.37
N CYS A 762 17.72 -11.49 7.63
CA CYS A 762 16.92 -11.32 6.44
C CYS A 762 17.35 -12.42 5.46
N GLN A 763 16.49 -13.41 5.21
CA GLN A 763 16.77 -14.45 4.21
C GLN A 763 16.67 -13.94 2.77
N GLU A 764 16.75 -12.62 2.58
CA GLU A 764 16.90 -11.96 1.30
C GLU A 764 18.34 -12.16 0.79
N PRO A 765 18.54 -12.73 -0.41
CA PRO A 765 19.86 -12.80 -1.03
C PRO A 765 20.28 -11.40 -1.49
N ALA A 766 21.17 -10.77 -0.73
CA ALA A 766 21.72 -9.47 -1.08
C ALA A 766 22.71 -9.59 -2.25
N VAL A 767 22.65 -8.63 -3.18
CA VAL A 767 23.67 -8.51 -4.24
C VAL A 767 24.96 -7.97 -3.62
N LEU A 768 26.03 -8.76 -3.69
CA LEU A 768 27.41 -8.44 -3.31
C LEU A 768 28.31 -8.34 -4.55
#